data_AF-A0A8C7Z5J4-F1
#
_entry.id   AF-A0A8C7Z5J4-F1
#
_cell.length_a   1.000
_cell.length_b   1.000
_cell.length_c   1.000
_cell.angle_alpha   90.00
_cell.angle_beta   90.00
_cell.angle_gamma   90.00
#
_symmetry.space_group_name_H-M   'P 1'
#
loop_
_entity.id
_entity.type
_entity.pdbx_description
1 polymer ?
#
loop_
_entity_poly.entity_id
_entity_poly.type
_entity_poly.pdbx_seq_one_letter_code
_entity_poly.pdbx_strand_id
1 'polypeptide(L)'
;MNKPKMASEKGNSSLLTLLDQIERMNGEAMLRDTEMARHVTAKILHLIQTQEKSGREIMSKGSSGMEVILASLENVTVLNPSITLMLFFCWLMVIGRGHRVEVFVSKGGTGILFQILIAASKESPPSMELMLHLHSLLAKVGPKDRRFGMKARLSGALNVTVSLIRQNLQNTKLLLPCLHVLRVYSSNSVNAMSLGKIEGVELMFKIIGPYSKKNTTLLKVALDALGALLKSKTNARRAVDGGYVAVLLSLYQDWHRNDTRCRHILIRKGLLVCLRNITNIKLGRKAFIDADGMRILHNSSTECLPVRTLDPLVNTSSLIMRKCFPKNRLPLPTMKSAFHFQLPHIPAGGPVAQLYSHPPGVDDVVDDSDDNEEAEADTDTENDEDEKDNYMLNDDIETDLNKLYPKRSLCRPFEELKVYERFFLELSEDFQVIISDEDCNSTKGHETRPSSSALKHIQSPLLLGGIPTLRVGSGGSNFGSDCGSEGADEEGGEGAVLEVPDTARLLPLHNPDLYVEMVKETCSVPRYAEVAYPDYFGHVAPTFKEPLLERLYGVQRSKIFQDIERLIHPNDILDKVVYDLDIPNCPLVKDEGESLKFNSQFESGNLRKAIQVRKYEYDLVLNADINSNHYHQWFYFEVSGMRVGVTYRFNIINCEKSNSQFNYGMQVLMYSVQEAISGRPCWVRTGTDICYYKNYFARSSIAAGGQKGKSYYTLTFSMSFSHKDDVCYFAYHYPYTFSTLKMHLSKLEDLRTPQIYLRQDVLCETLGGNHCPLLTITAMPESKSSNHIYQFRKQLHQHTTLSCTSIPAKTVSPSTYVMEEDEPSFLEAIDYSAESNDEDAEPENELADEAQENLDQLSD
;
A
#
# COMPACT_ATOMS: atom_id res chain seq x y z
N MET A 1 -29.21 57.31 21.98
CA MET A 1 -29.03 58.65 21.39
C MET A 1 -28.49 58.50 19.97
N ASN A 2 -29.28 58.95 19.00
CA ASN A 2 -28.95 58.95 17.58
C ASN A 2 -27.75 59.85 17.27
N LYS A 3 -26.83 59.35 16.43
CA LYS A 3 -26.18 60.16 15.39
C LYS A 3 -26.11 59.34 14.10
N PRO A 4 -26.75 59.78 13.01
CA PRO A 4 -26.70 59.07 11.74
C PRO A 4 -25.35 59.35 11.05
N LYS A 5 -24.69 58.28 10.58
CA LYS A 5 -23.68 58.40 9.52
C LYS A 5 -24.43 58.69 8.23
N MET A 6 -24.24 59.88 7.66
CA MET A 6 -24.68 60.20 6.30
C MET A 6 -24.09 59.18 5.33
N ALA A 7 -24.96 58.40 4.72
CA ALA A 7 -24.64 57.63 3.53
C ALA A 7 -24.36 58.61 2.39
N SER A 8 -23.16 58.51 1.81
CA SER A 8 -22.86 59.07 0.50
C SER A 8 -23.69 58.32 -0.56
N GLU A 9 -24.92 58.76 -0.76
CA GLU A 9 -25.93 58.15 -1.64
C GLU A 9 -25.93 58.79 -3.04
N LYS A 10 -24.76 59.19 -3.56
CA LYS A 10 -24.64 59.81 -4.90
C LYS A 10 -23.95 58.94 -5.97
N GLY A 11 -23.64 57.68 -5.66
CA GLY A 11 -23.07 56.73 -6.64
C GLY A 11 -24.09 55.82 -7.34
N ASN A 12 -25.27 55.62 -6.75
CA ASN A 12 -26.15 54.48 -7.06
C ASN A 12 -27.06 54.70 -8.30
N SER A 13 -27.44 55.94 -8.64
CA SER A 13 -28.40 56.17 -9.73
C SER A 13 -27.78 56.17 -11.13
N SER A 14 -26.47 56.34 -11.26
CA SER A 14 -25.81 56.50 -12.57
C SER A 14 -25.64 55.18 -13.31
N LEU A 15 -25.50 54.04 -12.62
CA LEU A 15 -25.25 52.73 -13.26
C LEU A 15 -26.55 52.10 -13.77
N LEU A 16 -27.61 52.13 -12.95
CA LEU A 16 -28.95 51.66 -13.31
C LEU A 16 -29.53 52.45 -14.49
N THR A 17 -29.32 53.77 -14.53
CA THR A 17 -29.75 54.60 -15.67
C THR A 17 -28.99 54.30 -16.95
N LEU A 18 -27.70 53.93 -16.87
CA LEU A 18 -26.93 53.51 -18.03
C LEU A 18 -27.32 52.10 -18.52
N LEU A 19 -27.71 51.18 -17.63
CA LEU A 19 -28.23 49.87 -17.99
C LEU A 19 -29.61 49.96 -18.64
N ASP A 20 -30.51 50.79 -18.10
CA ASP A 20 -31.82 51.09 -18.69
C ASP A 20 -31.68 51.80 -20.06
N GLN A 21 -30.65 52.64 -20.23
CA GLN A 21 -30.30 53.20 -21.55
C GLN A 21 -29.88 52.12 -22.56
N ILE A 22 -29.07 51.14 -22.16
CA ILE A 22 -28.70 50.01 -23.03
C ILE A 22 -29.91 49.15 -23.36
N GLU A 23 -30.75 48.85 -22.37
CA GLU A 23 -31.96 48.02 -22.54
C GLU A 23 -32.92 48.66 -23.56
N ARG A 24 -33.12 49.98 -23.47
CA ARG A 24 -33.96 50.74 -24.42
C ARG A 24 -33.34 50.88 -25.82
N MET A 25 -32.02 50.80 -25.93
CA MET A 25 -31.30 50.86 -27.21
C MET A 25 -31.21 49.49 -27.90
N ASN A 26 -31.54 48.39 -27.21
CA ASN A 26 -31.34 47.04 -27.69
C ASN A 26 -32.13 46.73 -28.99
N GLY A 27 -31.55 45.96 -29.92
CA GLY A 27 -32.15 45.62 -31.22
C GLY A 27 -31.81 46.60 -32.36
N GLU A 28 -32.77 46.89 -33.25
CA GLU A 28 -32.54 47.73 -34.45
C GLU A 28 -32.12 49.19 -34.15
N ALA A 29 -32.39 49.68 -32.93
CA ALA A 29 -32.01 51.03 -32.51
C ALA A 29 -30.48 51.15 -32.26
N MET A 30 -29.84 50.10 -31.75
CA MET A 30 -28.39 50.05 -31.51
C MET A 30 -27.56 50.13 -32.80
N LEU A 31 -28.15 49.65 -33.91
CA LEU A 31 -27.55 49.68 -35.26
C LEU A 31 -27.54 51.10 -35.86
N ARG A 32 -28.51 51.96 -35.51
CA ARG A 32 -28.60 53.32 -36.03
C ARG A 32 -27.67 54.29 -35.32
N ASP A 33 -27.31 54.01 -34.07
CA ASP A 33 -26.55 54.93 -33.20
C ASP A 33 -25.34 54.24 -32.53
N THR A 34 -24.48 53.63 -33.36
CA THR A 34 -23.32 52.84 -32.93
C THR A 34 -22.30 53.62 -32.10
N GLU A 35 -22.19 54.94 -32.32
CA GLU A 35 -21.30 55.83 -31.58
C GLU A 35 -21.81 56.07 -30.15
N MET A 36 -23.13 56.26 -30.00
CA MET A 36 -23.78 56.44 -28.70
C MET A 36 -23.79 55.14 -27.87
N ALA A 37 -24.03 54.00 -28.52
CA ALA A 37 -23.90 52.68 -27.89
C ALA A 37 -22.47 52.46 -27.37
N ARG A 38 -21.44 52.83 -28.16
CA ARG A 38 -20.03 52.75 -27.76
C ARG A 38 -19.72 53.63 -26.55
N HIS A 39 -20.27 54.85 -26.53
CA HIS A 39 -20.09 55.81 -25.43
C HIS A 39 -20.74 55.36 -24.12
N VAL A 40 -21.99 54.88 -24.17
CA VAL A 40 -22.72 54.36 -22.99
C VAL A 40 -21.98 53.14 -22.44
N THR A 41 -21.55 52.23 -23.31
CA THR A 41 -20.79 51.03 -22.90
C THR A 41 -19.42 51.38 -22.31
N ALA A 42 -18.72 52.39 -22.86
CA ALA A 42 -17.44 52.87 -22.32
C ALA A 42 -17.59 53.52 -20.93
N LYS A 43 -18.69 54.24 -20.68
CA LYS A 43 -19.00 54.81 -19.36
C LYS A 43 -19.30 53.75 -18.32
N ILE A 44 -20.08 52.72 -18.68
CA ILE A 44 -20.34 51.56 -17.84
C ILE A 44 -19.01 50.86 -17.51
N LEU A 45 -18.16 50.60 -18.52
CA LEU A 45 -16.84 50.02 -18.33
C LEU A 45 -16.00 50.82 -17.34
N HIS A 46 -15.91 52.15 -17.50
CA HIS A 46 -15.16 53.02 -16.59
C HIS A 46 -15.70 52.98 -15.15
N LEU A 47 -17.02 53.02 -14.97
CA LEU A 47 -17.66 52.93 -13.65
C LEU A 47 -17.36 51.61 -12.95
N ILE A 48 -17.41 50.49 -13.66
CA ILE A 48 -17.11 49.18 -13.08
C ILE A 48 -15.61 49.00 -12.80
N GLN A 49 -14.72 49.56 -13.62
CA GLN A 49 -13.28 49.51 -13.39
C GLN A 49 -12.82 50.36 -12.20
N THR A 50 -13.51 51.48 -11.94
CA THR A 50 -13.15 52.43 -10.88
C THR A 50 -13.91 52.19 -9.57
N GLN A 51 -15.10 51.56 -9.61
CA GLN A 51 -15.95 51.35 -8.43
C GLN A 51 -16.33 49.87 -8.22
N GLU A 52 -15.63 49.21 -7.28
CA GLU A 52 -15.82 47.77 -6.99
C GLU A 52 -17.20 47.42 -6.39
N LYS A 53 -17.89 48.38 -5.75
CA LYS A 53 -19.26 48.19 -5.22
C LYS A 53 -20.28 48.04 -6.35
N SER A 54 -20.18 48.87 -7.38
CA SER A 54 -21.09 48.93 -8.52
C SER A 54 -21.07 47.63 -9.33
N GLY A 55 -19.90 47.00 -9.45
CA GLY A 55 -19.76 45.67 -10.07
C GLY A 55 -20.32 44.50 -9.24
N ARG A 56 -20.42 44.62 -7.91
CA ARG A 56 -21.07 43.60 -7.06
C ARG A 56 -22.59 43.61 -7.19
N GLU A 57 -23.17 44.79 -7.42
CA GLU A 57 -24.60 45.00 -7.47
C GLU A 57 -25.24 44.42 -8.74
N ILE A 58 -24.62 44.66 -9.91
CA ILE A 58 -25.03 44.06 -11.20
C ILE A 58 -25.05 42.52 -11.14
N MET A 59 -24.19 41.92 -10.31
CA MET A 59 -23.95 40.48 -10.24
C MET A 59 -24.56 39.81 -9.00
N SER A 60 -25.37 40.54 -8.22
CA SER A 60 -26.12 39.97 -7.11
C SER A 60 -27.20 39.02 -7.64
N LYS A 61 -27.51 37.94 -6.91
CA LYS A 61 -28.47 36.89 -7.34
C LYS A 61 -29.89 37.42 -7.68
N GLY A 62 -30.22 38.66 -7.29
CA GLY A 62 -31.50 39.32 -7.58
C GLY A 62 -31.43 40.52 -8.54
N SER A 63 -30.30 40.78 -9.20
CA SER A 63 -30.16 41.91 -10.15
C SER A 63 -30.41 41.47 -11.60
N SER A 64 -31.18 42.26 -12.36
CA SER A 64 -31.42 42.08 -13.80
C SER A 64 -30.24 42.54 -14.68
N GLY A 65 -29.25 43.22 -14.09
CA GLY A 65 -28.17 43.84 -14.86
C GLY A 65 -27.36 42.85 -15.71
N MET A 66 -27.21 41.60 -15.28
CA MET A 66 -26.56 40.57 -16.08
C MET A 66 -27.42 40.09 -17.25
N GLU A 67 -28.73 40.01 -17.08
CA GLU A 67 -29.68 39.59 -18.12
C GLU A 67 -29.77 40.65 -19.23
N VAL A 68 -29.80 41.93 -18.87
CA VAL A 68 -29.76 43.06 -19.82
C VAL A 68 -28.49 43.00 -20.69
N ILE A 69 -27.35 42.66 -20.09
CA ILE A 69 -26.08 42.56 -20.81
C ILE A 69 -26.06 41.36 -21.76
N LEU A 70 -26.57 40.21 -21.31
CA LEU A 70 -26.69 39.01 -22.16
C LEU A 70 -27.65 39.24 -23.34
N ALA A 71 -28.80 39.87 -23.09
CA ALA A 71 -29.77 40.23 -24.13
C ALA A 71 -29.20 41.23 -25.15
N SER A 72 -28.30 42.11 -24.72
CA SER A 72 -27.59 43.03 -25.61
C SER A 72 -26.56 42.32 -26.49
N LEU A 73 -25.93 41.26 -25.97
CA LEU A 73 -24.96 40.44 -26.73
C LEU A 73 -25.64 39.58 -27.79
N GLU A 74 -26.83 39.05 -27.50
CA GLU A 74 -27.60 38.21 -28.44
C GLU A 74 -28.07 39.00 -29.68
N ASN A 75 -28.44 40.28 -29.51
CA ASN A 75 -28.99 41.12 -30.57
C ASN A 75 -27.95 41.81 -31.47
N VAL A 76 -26.69 41.96 -31.02
CA VAL A 76 -25.62 42.69 -31.76
C VAL A 76 -24.85 41.77 -32.74
N THR A 77 -25.30 40.52 -32.88
CA THR A 77 -24.62 39.40 -33.56
C THR A 77 -24.36 39.56 -35.06
N VAL A 78 -24.80 40.64 -35.73
CA VAL A 78 -24.89 40.66 -37.20
C VAL A 78 -23.99 41.70 -37.90
N LEU A 79 -23.49 42.77 -37.25
CA LEU A 79 -22.79 43.85 -38.00
C LEU A 79 -21.58 44.55 -37.36
N ASN A 80 -21.25 44.38 -36.06
CA ASN A 80 -19.98 44.92 -35.49
C ASN A 80 -19.48 44.13 -34.26
N PRO A 81 -19.18 42.83 -34.40
CA PRO A 81 -18.81 41.95 -33.28
C PRO A 81 -17.48 42.31 -32.59
N SER A 82 -16.56 42.99 -33.29
CA SER A 82 -15.23 43.35 -32.80
C SER A 82 -15.24 44.30 -31.59
N ILE A 83 -16.16 45.27 -31.56
CA ILE A 83 -16.16 46.34 -30.54
C ILE A 83 -16.89 45.88 -29.27
N THR A 84 -18.04 45.24 -29.40
CA THR A 84 -18.88 44.79 -28.28
C THR A 84 -18.25 43.60 -27.54
N LEU A 85 -17.59 42.70 -28.26
CA LEU A 85 -16.90 41.58 -27.65
C LEU A 85 -15.58 42.00 -26.99
N MET A 86 -14.83 42.95 -27.56
CA MET A 86 -13.64 43.53 -26.92
C MET A 86 -14.01 44.26 -25.62
N LEU A 87 -15.17 44.93 -25.58
CA LEU A 87 -15.71 45.58 -24.37
C LEU A 87 -16.12 44.55 -23.30
N PHE A 88 -16.84 43.47 -23.66
CA PHE A 88 -17.21 42.40 -22.73
C PHE A 88 -16.00 41.60 -22.23
N PHE A 89 -15.03 41.37 -23.10
CA PHE A 89 -13.78 40.70 -22.81
C PHE A 89 -12.90 41.51 -21.84
N CYS A 90 -12.74 42.82 -22.08
CA CYS A 90 -12.11 43.74 -21.13
C CYS A 90 -12.86 43.77 -19.80
N TRP A 91 -14.19 43.67 -19.82
CA TRP A 91 -15.03 43.70 -18.62
C TRP A 91 -14.88 42.43 -17.76
N LEU A 92 -14.94 41.24 -18.35
CA LEU A 92 -14.71 39.96 -17.66
C LEU A 92 -13.24 39.72 -17.29
N MET A 93 -12.29 40.29 -18.04
CA MET A 93 -10.85 40.22 -17.74
C MET A 93 -10.47 41.04 -16.50
N VAL A 94 -11.14 42.18 -16.24
CA VAL A 94 -10.79 43.10 -15.15
C VAL A 94 -11.43 42.72 -13.79
N ILE A 95 -12.42 41.80 -13.78
CA ILE A 95 -13.33 41.57 -12.65
C ILE A 95 -13.05 40.19 -11.96
N GLY A 96 -11.78 39.80 -11.80
CA GLY A 96 -11.33 38.46 -11.39
C GLY A 96 -11.72 37.95 -9.98
N ARG A 97 -12.93 37.41 -9.79
CA ARG A 97 -13.26 36.48 -8.68
C ARG A 97 -14.18 35.35 -9.17
N GLY A 98 -13.89 34.10 -8.78
CA GLY A 98 -14.55 32.88 -9.27
C GLY A 98 -16.09 32.89 -9.20
N HIS A 99 -16.65 33.51 -8.16
CA HIS A 99 -18.11 33.62 -7.98
C HIS A 99 -18.83 34.39 -9.10
N ARG A 100 -18.14 35.33 -9.77
CA ARG A 100 -18.75 36.15 -10.83
C ARG A 100 -18.89 35.40 -12.14
N VAL A 101 -17.97 34.47 -12.41
CA VAL A 101 -18.05 33.55 -13.54
C VAL A 101 -19.21 32.58 -13.35
N GLU A 102 -19.44 32.11 -12.12
CA GLU A 102 -20.57 31.21 -11.79
C GLU A 102 -21.93 31.88 -12.04
N VAL A 103 -22.10 33.16 -11.69
CA VAL A 103 -23.34 33.89 -11.98
C VAL A 103 -23.57 34.03 -13.50
N PHE A 104 -22.53 34.37 -14.27
CA PHE A 104 -22.62 34.40 -15.74
C PHE A 104 -23.06 33.05 -16.33
N VAL A 105 -22.47 31.96 -15.85
CA VAL A 105 -22.82 30.60 -16.25
C VAL A 105 -24.27 30.28 -15.89
N SER A 106 -24.72 30.64 -14.69
CA SER A 106 -26.09 30.40 -14.21
C SER A 106 -27.16 31.11 -15.03
N LYS A 107 -26.81 32.24 -15.65
CA LYS A 107 -27.69 33.03 -16.52
C LYS A 107 -27.60 32.64 -18.01
N GLY A 108 -26.91 31.55 -18.35
CA GLY A 108 -26.85 31.01 -19.72
C GLY A 108 -25.76 31.62 -20.62
N GLY A 109 -24.88 32.47 -20.08
CA GLY A 109 -23.89 33.21 -20.86
C GLY A 109 -22.92 32.36 -21.69
N THR A 110 -22.59 31.14 -21.23
CA THR A 110 -21.76 30.20 -22.01
C THR A 110 -22.38 29.85 -23.37
N GLY A 111 -23.71 29.70 -23.44
CA GLY A 111 -24.41 29.36 -24.68
C GLY A 111 -24.28 30.48 -25.72
N ILE A 112 -24.45 31.73 -25.28
CA ILE A 112 -24.31 32.92 -26.12
C ILE A 112 -22.87 33.04 -26.65
N LEU A 113 -21.85 32.77 -25.83
CA LEU A 113 -20.45 32.76 -26.31
C LEU A 113 -20.21 31.73 -27.42
N PHE A 114 -20.82 30.55 -27.32
CA PHE A 114 -20.73 29.56 -28.39
C PHE A 114 -21.48 30.00 -29.66
N GLN A 115 -22.67 30.57 -29.54
CA GLN A 115 -23.40 31.12 -30.69
C GLN A 115 -22.58 32.19 -31.42
N ILE A 116 -21.98 33.13 -30.69
CA ILE A 116 -21.12 34.16 -31.26
C ILE A 116 -19.88 33.55 -31.92
N LEU A 117 -19.27 32.53 -31.30
CA LEU A 117 -18.13 31.82 -31.89
C LEU A 117 -18.48 31.18 -33.24
N ILE A 118 -19.63 30.53 -33.33
CA ILE A 118 -20.08 29.92 -34.59
C ILE A 118 -20.39 30.99 -35.62
N ALA A 119 -21.07 32.08 -35.25
CA ALA A 119 -21.36 33.18 -36.16
C ALA A 119 -20.07 33.81 -36.71
N ALA A 120 -19.13 34.16 -35.83
CA ALA A 120 -17.82 34.71 -36.18
C ALA A 120 -17.00 33.76 -37.07
N SER A 121 -17.13 32.44 -36.89
CA SER A 121 -16.41 31.46 -37.71
C SER A 121 -16.92 31.34 -39.14
N LYS A 122 -18.14 31.81 -39.43
CA LYS A 122 -18.75 31.80 -40.76
C LYS A 122 -18.39 33.06 -41.57
N GLU A 123 -17.86 34.10 -40.94
CA GLU A 123 -17.36 35.28 -41.63
C GLU A 123 -16.12 34.94 -42.46
N SER A 124 -16.02 35.47 -43.68
CA SER A 124 -14.89 35.22 -44.58
C SER A 124 -14.15 36.53 -44.92
N PRO A 125 -12.92 36.78 -44.40
CA PRO A 125 -12.16 35.98 -43.44
C PRO A 125 -12.59 36.21 -41.97
N PRO A 126 -12.47 35.20 -41.08
CA PRO A 126 -12.81 35.37 -39.68
C PRO A 126 -11.83 36.32 -38.98
N SER A 127 -12.36 37.25 -38.17
CA SER A 127 -11.53 38.21 -37.43
C SER A 127 -10.66 37.51 -36.39
N MET A 128 -9.34 37.48 -36.60
CA MET A 128 -8.40 36.83 -35.68
C MET A 128 -8.42 37.46 -34.28
N GLU A 129 -8.61 38.77 -34.20
CA GLU A 129 -8.73 39.49 -32.93
C GLU A 129 -10.00 39.06 -32.20
N LEU A 130 -11.14 38.98 -32.89
CA LEU A 130 -12.38 38.50 -32.29
C LEU A 130 -12.24 37.04 -31.80
N MET A 131 -11.62 36.17 -32.59
CA MET A 131 -11.41 34.77 -32.22
C MET A 131 -10.50 34.62 -30.98
N LEU A 132 -9.47 35.45 -30.87
CA LEU A 132 -8.61 35.51 -29.67
C LEU A 132 -9.41 35.86 -28.41
N HIS A 133 -10.26 36.88 -28.52
CA HIS A 133 -11.11 37.33 -27.43
C HIS A 133 -12.18 36.27 -27.08
N LEU A 134 -12.82 35.62 -28.06
CA LEU A 134 -13.78 34.55 -27.75
C LEU A 134 -13.13 33.39 -27.00
N HIS A 135 -11.99 32.90 -27.48
CA HIS A 135 -11.34 31.75 -26.87
C HIS A 135 -10.80 32.05 -25.48
N SER A 136 -10.32 33.27 -25.18
CA SER A 136 -9.85 33.54 -23.82
C SER A 136 -10.99 33.73 -22.82
N LEU A 137 -12.18 34.12 -23.25
CA LEU A 137 -13.38 34.07 -22.40
C LEU A 137 -13.80 32.64 -22.13
N LEU A 138 -13.90 31.82 -23.19
CA LEU A 138 -14.24 30.42 -23.07
C LEU A 138 -13.26 29.67 -22.17
N ALA A 139 -11.95 29.98 -22.25
CA ALA A 139 -10.93 29.40 -21.38
C ALA A 139 -11.14 29.71 -19.89
N LYS A 140 -11.72 30.88 -19.57
CA LYS A 140 -12.03 31.29 -18.19
C LYS A 140 -13.36 30.75 -17.68
N VAL A 141 -14.37 30.73 -18.54
CA VAL A 141 -15.73 30.28 -18.21
C VAL A 141 -15.82 28.76 -18.12
N GLY A 142 -15.08 28.06 -18.98
CA GLY A 142 -15.17 26.62 -19.13
C GLY A 142 -15.02 25.81 -17.83
N PRO A 143 -13.97 26.03 -17.02
CA PRO A 143 -13.79 25.30 -15.75
C PRO A 143 -14.89 25.53 -14.71
N LYS A 144 -15.78 26.51 -14.91
CA LYS A 144 -16.88 26.87 -14.00
C LYS A 144 -18.25 26.43 -14.49
N ASP A 145 -18.35 25.86 -15.69
CA ASP A 145 -19.61 25.39 -16.28
C ASP A 145 -19.57 23.87 -16.44
N ARG A 146 -20.31 23.14 -15.59
CA ARG A 146 -20.41 21.68 -15.64
C ARG A 146 -20.94 21.17 -16.98
N ARG A 147 -21.78 21.96 -17.68
CA ARG A 147 -22.34 21.60 -18.99
C ARG A 147 -21.54 22.17 -20.17
N PHE A 148 -20.34 22.70 -19.93
CA PHE A 148 -19.50 23.31 -20.96
C PHE A 148 -19.22 22.34 -22.12
N GLY A 149 -18.82 21.10 -21.79
CA GLY A 149 -18.51 20.07 -22.78
C GLY A 149 -19.70 19.74 -23.68
N MET A 150 -20.88 19.52 -23.08
CA MET A 150 -22.13 19.27 -23.82
C MET A 150 -22.49 20.44 -24.74
N LYS A 151 -22.44 21.68 -24.24
CA LYS A 151 -22.74 22.90 -25.02
C LYS A 151 -21.77 23.09 -26.20
N ALA A 152 -20.48 22.83 -26.00
CA ALA A 152 -19.47 22.93 -27.05
C ALA A 152 -19.71 21.93 -28.19
N ARG A 153 -20.12 20.70 -27.85
CA ARG A 153 -20.44 19.65 -28.82
C ARG A 153 -21.69 19.97 -29.63
N LEU A 154 -22.79 20.35 -28.97
CA LEU A 154 -24.06 20.65 -29.63
C LEU A 154 -23.99 21.90 -30.52
N SER A 155 -23.17 22.88 -30.15
CA SER A 155 -22.94 24.07 -30.97
C SER A 155 -22.00 23.86 -32.16
N GLY A 156 -21.27 22.73 -32.21
CA GLY A 156 -20.23 22.51 -33.23
C GLY A 156 -18.92 23.27 -32.98
N ALA A 157 -18.75 23.86 -31.79
CA ALA A 157 -17.59 24.69 -31.44
C ALA A 157 -16.26 23.90 -31.44
N LEU A 158 -16.30 22.59 -31.19
CA LEU A 158 -15.12 21.71 -31.22
C LEU A 158 -14.36 21.83 -32.55
N ASN A 159 -15.08 21.76 -33.67
CA ASN A 159 -14.51 21.83 -35.01
C ASN A 159 -13.91 23.20 -35.32
N VAL A 160 -14.58 24.27 -34.88
CA VAL A 160 -14.12 25.65 -35.07
C VAL A 160 -12.78 25.87 -34.37
N THR A 161 -12.67 25.45 -33.11
CA THR A 161 -11.44 25.59 -32.32
C THR A 161 -10.29 24.79 -32.94
N VAL A 162 -10.51 23.53 -33.33
CA VAL A 162 -9.46 22.70 -33.96
C VAL A 162 -9.05 23.25 -35.33
N SER A 163 -10.00 23.71 -36.15
CA SER A 163 -9.70 24.34 -37.44
C SER A 163 -8.86 25.60 -37.29
N LEU A 164 -9.18 26.44 -36.29
CA LEU A 164 -8.44 27.65 -35.99
C LEU A 164 -6.99 27.36 -35.58
N ILE A 165 -6.78 26.35 -34.73
CA ILE A 165 -5.44 25.89 -34.33
C ILE A 165 -4.67 25.38 -35.57
N ARG A 166 -5.31 24.56 -36.43
CA ARG A 166 -4.71 24.00 -37.65
C ARG A 166 -4.19 25.08 -38.59
N GLN A 167 -4.95 26.16 -38.76
CA GLN A 167 -4.61 27.25 -39.68
C GLN A 167 -3.57 28.23 -39.10
N ASN A 168 -3.36 28.25 -37.77
CA ASN A 168 -2.58 29.30 -37.09
C ASN A 168 -1.46 28.77 -36.20
N LEU A 169 -0.78 27.68 -36.60
CA LEU A 169 0.29 27.03 -35.82
C LEU A 169 1.47 27.95 -35.44
N GLN A 170 1.69 29.06 -36.16
CA GLN A 170 2.76 30.02 -35.86
C GLN A 170 2.30 31.17 -34.94
N ASN A 171 1.00 31.38 -34.76
CA ASN A 171 0.45 32.50 -33.98
C ASN A 171 0.26 32.10 -32.51
N THR A 172 1.33 32.20 -31.72
CA THR A 172 1.37 31.79 -30.32
C THR A 172 0.37 32.50 -29.43
N LYS A 173 0.04 33.76 -29.74
CA LYS A 173 -0.94 34.57 -28.98
C LYS A 173 -2.34 33.98 -29.10
N LEU A 174 -2.73 33.56 -30.31
CA LEU A 174 -4.03 32.94 -30.57
C LEU A 174 -4.10 31.50 -30.07
N LEU A 175 -3.02 30.73 -30.24
CA LEU A 175 -2.97 29.33 -29.84
C LEU A 175 -3.19 29.14 -28.34
N LEU A 176 -2.62 30.00 -27.49
CA LEU A 176 -2.65 29.80 -26.04
C LEU A 176 -4.09 29.72 -25.47
N PRO A 177 -5.01 30.67 -25.76
CA PRO A 177 -6.41 30.54 -25.39
C PRO A 177 -7.12 29.33 -26.03
N CYS A 178 -6.84 29.03 -27.30
CA CYS A 178 -7.45 27.88 -27.97
C CYS A 178 -7.06 26.56 -27.30
N LEU A 179 -5.81 26.39 -26.86
CA LEU A 179 -5.34 25.21 -26.15
C LEU A 179 -5.96 25.09 -24.75
N HIS A 180 -6.17 26.20 -24.04
CA HIS A 180 -6.91 26.18 -22.78
C HIS A 180 -8.35 25.70 -22.97
N VAL A 181 -9.04 26.20 -24.00
CA VAL A 181 -10.39 25.77 -24.34
C VAL A 181 -10.39 24.29 -24.73
N LEU A 182 -9.43 23.85 -25.55
CA LEU A 182 -9.28 22.46 -25.96
C LEU A 182 -9.08 21.53 -24.75
N ARG A 183 -8.28 21.93 -23.76
CA ARG A 183 -8.11 21.20 -22.50
C ARG A 183 -9.45 21.01 -21.79
N VAL A 184 -10.24 22.07 -21.66
CA VAL A 184 -11.56 22.00 -20.98
C VAL A 184 -12.55 21.16 -21.79
N TYR A 185 -12.55 21.25 -23.12
CA TYR A 185 -13.37 20.35 -23.94
C TYR A 185 -13.03 18.88 -23.69
N SER A 186 -11.73 18.59 -23.58
CA SER A 186 -11.20 17.23 -23.43
C SER A 186 -11.37 16.65 -22.03
N SER A 187 -11.81 17.45 -21.05
CA SER A 187 -12.19 16.94 -19.73
C SER A 187 -13.38 16.00 -19.80
N ASN A 188 -14.25 16.12 -20.81
CA ASN A 188 -15.32 15.16 -21.05
C ASN A 188 -14.84 14.05 -22.02
N SER A 189 -15.02 12.80 -21.63
CA SER A 189 -14.54 11.62 -22.38
C SER A 189 -15.08 11.55 -23.82
N VAL A 190 -16.36 11.86 -24.03
CA VAL A 190 -17.01 11.83 -25.36
C VAL A 190 -16.48 12.94 -26.27
N ASN A 191 -16.22 14.11 -25.70
CA ASN A 191 -15.58 15.20 -26.43
C ASN A 191 -14.14 14.87 -26.78
N ALA A 192 -13.37 14.29 -25.87
CA ALA A 192 -12.00 13.85 -26.15
C ALA A 192 -11.98 12.89 -27.34
N MET A 193 -12.87 11.88 -27.36
CA MET A 193 -13.01 10.95 -28.50
C MET A 193 -13.36 11.68 -29.81
N SER A 194 -14.28 12.64 -29.74
CA SER A 194 -14.72 13.42 -30.92
C SER A 194 -13.60 14.31 -31.46
N LEU A 195 -12.83 14.97 -30.59
CA LEU A 195 -11.66 15.77 -30.94
C LEU A 195 -10.57 14.91 -31.60
N GLY A 196 -10.41 13.66 -31.17
CA GLY A 196 -9.50 12.71 -31.82
C GLY A 196 -9.89 12.37 -33.26
N LYS A 197 -11.18 12.30 -33.58
CA LYS A 197 -11.66 12.03 -34.96
C LYS A 197 -11.34 13.17 -35.94
N ILE A 198 -11.18 14.39 -35.45
CA ILE A 198 -10.89 15.59 -36.27
C ILE A 198 -9.41 15.99 -36.23
N GLU A 199 -8.52 15.01 -36.03
CA GLU A 199 -7.07 15.13 -35.95
C GLU A 199 -6.54 15.97 -34.77
N GLY A 200 -7.30 16.05 -33.67
CA GLY A 200 -6.90 16.83 -32.50
C GLY A 200 -5.58 16.33 -31.89
N VAL A 201 -5.35 15.02 -31.86
CA VAL A 201 -4.15 14.41 -31.25
C VAL A 201 -2.91 14.72 -32.09
N GLU A 202 -2.99 14.53 -33.40
CA GLU A 202 -1.94 14.78 -34.38
C GLU A 202 -1.56 16.26 -34.40
N LEU A 203 -2.54 17.15 -34.28
CA LEU A 203 -2.32 18.59 -34.20
C LEU A 203 -1.55 18.97 -32.93
N MET A 204 -1.87 18.35 -31.79
CA MET A 204 -1.10 18.54 -30.56
C MET A 204 0.36 18.10 -30.72
N PHE A 205 0.61 16.95 -31.36
CA PHE A 205 1.96 16.49 -31.65
C PHE A 205 2.73 17.41 -32.61
N LYS A 206 2.07 18.06 -33.56
CA LYS A 206 2.69 19.12 -34.39
C LYS A 206 3.11 20.35 -33.57
N ILE A 207 2.36 20.70 -32.53
CA ILE A 207 2.64 21.84 -31.65
C ILE A 207 3.77 21.51 -30.65
N ILE A 208 3.77 20.31 -30.07
CA ILE A 208 4.77 19.92 -29.06
C ILE A 208 6.04 19.31 -29.66
N GLY A 209 5.97 18.82 -30.90
CA GLY A 209 7.03 18.10 -31.62
C GLY A 209 8.38 18.82 -31.73
N PRO A 210 8.44 20.13 -32.06
CA PRO A 210 9.71 20.83 -32.10
C PRO A 210 10.19 21.22 -30.70
N TYR A 211 11.37 20.74 -30.30
CA TYR A 211 12.05 21.22 -29.10
C TYR A 211 12.28 22.74 -29.19
N SER A 212 11.76 23.51 -28.24
CA SER A 212 11.90 24.97 -28.23
C SER A 212 11.86 25.58 -26.83
N LYS A 213 12.86 26.42 -26.54
CA LYS A 213 12.91 27.25 -25.30
C LYS A 213 12.18 28.59 -25.42
N LYS A 214 11.67 28.97 -26.60
CA LYS A 214 11.11 30.32 -26.84
C LYS A 214 9.70 30.49 -26.25
N ASN A 215 8.86 29.44 -26.27
CA ASN A 215 7.45 29.50 -25.89
C ASN A 215 7.07 28.44 -24.86
N THR A 216 7.78 28.40 -23.73
CA THR A 216 7.58 27.34 -22.71
C THR A 216 6.21 27.38 -22.04
N THR A 217 5.54 28.53 -21.99
CA THR A 217 4.18 28.65 -21.45
C THR A 217 3.17 27.95 -22.37
N LEU A 218 3.26 28.19 -23.68
CA LEU A 218 2.44 27.52 -24.69
C LEU A 218 2.64 26.01 -24.63
N LEU A 219 3.89 25.54 -24.54
CA LEU A 219 4.21 24.12 -24.47
C LEU A 219 3.60 23.44 -23.23
N LYS A 220 3.64 24.10 -22.05
CA LYS A 220 2.99 23.58 -20.84
C LYS A 220 1.50 23.38 -21.04
N VAL A 221 0.80 24.39 -21.56
CA VAL A 221 -0.65 24.32 -21.81
C VAL A 221 -0.98 23.30 -22.89
N ALA A 222 -0.12 23.17 -23.91
CA ALA A 222 -0.26 22.15 -24.93
C ALA A 222 -0.16 20.73 -24.34
N LEU A 223 0.83 20.48 -23.47
CA LEU A 223 0.99 19.19 -22.81
C LEU A 223 -0.19 18.88 -21.85
N ASP A 224 -0.72 19.87 -21.14
CA ASP A 224 -1.92 19.69 -20.33
C ASP A 224 -3.14 19.30 -21.19
N ALA A 225 -3.33 19.97 -22.32
CA ALA A 225 -4.42 19.67 -23.27
C ALA A 225 -4.25 18.28 -23.90
N LEU A 226 -3.03 17.91 -24.30
CA LEU A 226 -2.72 16.59 -24.82
C LEU A 226 -2.93 15.51 -23.76
N GLY A 227 -2.48 15.74 -22.52
CA GLY A 227 -2.72 14.84 -21.40
C GLY A 227 -4.21 14.56 -21.17
N ALA A 228 -5.05 15.60 -21.22
CA ALA A 228 -6.50 15.45 -21.14
C ALA A 228 -7.07 14.63 -22.31
N LEU A 229 -6.66 14.91 -23.56
CA LEU A 229 -7.07 14.14 -24.74
C LEU A 229 -6.71 12.65 -24.64
N LEU A 230 -5.51 12.36 -24.10
CA LEU A 230 -4.97 11.00 -23.99
C LEU A 230 -5.58 10.19 -22.83
N LYS A 231 -6.37 10.80 -21.94
CA LYS A 231 -7.17 10.03 -20.96
C LYS A 231 -8.13 9.05 -21.67
N SER A 232 -8.63 9.41 -22.85
CA SER A 232 -9.47 8.50 -23.65
C SER A 232 -8.64 7.35 -24.25
N LYS A 233 -9.05 6.10 -23.97
CA LYS A 233 -8.43 4.88 -24.53
C LYS A 233 -8.35 4.91 -26.07
N THR A 234 -9.36 5.46 -26.75
CA THR A 234 -9.36 5.56 -28.23
C THR A 234 -8.31 6.53 -28.75
N ASN A 235 -8.05 7.64 -28.05
CA ASN A 235 -7.03 8.61 -28.42
C ASN A 235 -5.63 8.13 -28.05
N ALA A 236 -5.48 7.44 -26.91
CA ALA A 236 -4.25 6.73 -26.59
C ALA A 236 -3.87 5.75 -27.70
N ARG A 237 -4.84 4.99 -28.23
CA ARG A 237 -4.62 4.11 -29.38
C ARG A 237 -4.20 4.87 -30.64
N ARG A 238 -4.88 5.98 -30.98
CA ARG A 238 -4.45 6.86 -32.10
C ARG A 238 -3.01 7.35 -31.93
N ALA A 239 -2.62 7.69 -30.70
CA ALA A 239 -1.25 8.13 -30.41
C ALA A 239 -0.22 7.01 -30.63
N VAL A 240 -0.56 5.77 -30.28
CA VAL A 240 0.25 4.58 -30.54
C VAL A 240 0.36 4.30 -32.03
N ASP A 241 -0.77 4.24 -32.75
CA ASP A 241 -0.82 3.95 -34.18
C ASP A 241 -0.08 5.02 -35.00
N GLY A 242 -0.07 6.27 -34.52
CA GLY A 242 0.70 7.38 -35.11
C GLY A 242 2.20 7.40 -34.77
N GLY A 243 2.72 6.42 -34.01
CA GLY A 243 4.13 6.34 -33.65
C GLY A 243 4.61 7.40 -32.65
N TYR A 244 3.69 8.07 -31.94
CA TYR A 244 4.02 9.22 -31.11
C TYR A 244 4.63 8.88 -29.74
N VAL A 245 4.64 7.60 -29.34
CA VAL A 245 5.28 7.15 -28.09
C VAL A 245 6.79 7.41 -28.12
N ALA A 246 7.46 7.05 -29.21
CA ALA A 246 8.87 7.34 -29.41
C ALA A 246 9.16 8.85 -29.45
N VAL A 247 8.25 9.64 -30.03
CA VAL A 247 8.35 11.10 -30.08
C VAL A 247 8.29 11.69 -28.65
N LEU A 248 7.35 11.25 -27.81
CA LEU A 248 7.27 11.70 -26.42
C LEU A 248 8.53 11.35 -25.61
N LEU A 249 9.08 10.14 -25.80
CA LEU A 249 10.30 9.70 -25.13
C LEU A 249 11.51 10.53 -25.56
N SER A 250 11.69 10.77 -26.87
CA SER A 250 12.77 11.61 -27.40
C SER A 250 12.68 13.05 -26.87
N LEU A 251 11.49 13.65 -26.89
CA LEU A 251 11.26 14.99 -26.34
C LEU A 251 11.55 15.03 -24.84
N TYR A 252 11.14 14.01 -24.09
CA TYR A 252 11.41 13.94 -22.66
C TYR A 252 12.91 13.88 -22.38
N GLN A 253 13.67 13.09 -23.14
CA GLN A 253 15.14 13.05 -23.05
C GLN A 253 15.77 14.39 -23.40
N ASP A 254 15.33 15.04 -24.48
CA ASP A 254 15.84 16.35 -24.88
C ASP A 254 15.62 17.40 -23.80
N TRP A 255 14.43 17.43 -23.18
CA TRP A 255 14.15 18.31 -22.05
C TRP A 255 14.97 17.95 -20.82
N HIS A 256 15.18 16.67 -20.53
CA HIS A 256 15.98 16.22 -19.40
C HIS A 256 17.45 16.65 -19.52
N ARG A 257 18.08 16.41 -20.68
CA ARG A 257 19.48 16.77 -20.95
C ARG A 257 19.73 18.28 -20.95
N ASN A 258 18.74 19.07 -21.37
CA ASN A 258 18.87 20.52 -21.56
C ASN A 258 18.31 21.39 -20.43
N ASP A 259 17.65 20.81 -19.41
CA ASP A 259 17.10 21.50 -18.24
C ASP A 259 17.97 21.29 -16.99
N THR A 260 19.27 21.59 -17.10
CA THR A 260 20.26 21.44 -16.02
C THR A 260 19.98 22.28 -14.78
N ARG A 261 19.15 23.33 -14.90
CA ARG A 261 18.72 24.20 -13.79
C ARG A 261 17.31 23.87 -13.28
N CYS A 262 16.70 22.80 -13.80
CA CYS A 262 15.36 22.33 -13.43
C CYS A 262 14.27 23.41 -13.49
N ARG A 263 14.38 24.38 -14.42
CA ARG A 263 13.41 25.48 -14.58
C ARG A 263 12.16 25.04 -15.34
N HIS A 264 12.22 23.89 -15.98
CA HIS A 264 11.20 23.38 -16.89
C HIS A 264 10.63 22.02 -16.43
N ILE A 265 10.69 21.73 -15.12
CA ILE A 265 10.10 20.53 -14.48
C ILE A 265 8.65 20.27 -14.95
N LEU A 266 7.82 21.32 -15.06
CA LEU A 266 6.41 21.17 -15.47
C LEU A 266 6.26 20.62 -16.90
N ILE A 267 7.20 20.90 -17.81
CA ILE A 267 7.19 20.35 -19.17
C ILE A 267 7.55 18.86 -19.13
N ARG A 268 8.60 18.50 -18.40
CA ARG A 268 8.97 17.08 -18.16
C ARG A 268 7.81 16.31 -17.53
N LYS A 269 7.14 16.89 -16.53
CA LYS A 269 5.95 16.32 -15.90
C LYS A 269 4.81 16.14 -16.90
N GLY A 270 4.52 17.14 -17.74
CA GLY A 270 3.49 17.04 -18.78
C GLY A 270 3.75 15.93 -19.79
N LEU A 271 5.01 15.74 -20.20
CA LEU A 271 5.42 14.63 -21.08
C LEU A 271 5.21 13.27 -20.41
N LEU A 272 5.62 13.13 -19.15
CA LEU A 272 5.39 11.91 -18.38
C LEU A 272 3.90 11.61 -18.17
N VAL A 273 3.06 12.63 -17.95
CA VAL A 273 1.60 12.45 -17.85
C VAL A 273 1.02 11.93 -19.17
N CYS A 274 1.48 12.43 -20.32
CA CYS A 274 1.07 11.91 -21.62
C CYS A 274 1.46 10.43 -21.80
N LEU A 275 2.71 10.08 -21.47
CA LEU A 275 3.18 8.70 -21.50
C LEU A 275 2.37 7.79 -20.56
N ARG A 276 2.13 8.25 -19.32
CA ARG A 276 1.31 7.54 -18.34
C ARG A 276 -0.07 7.20 -18.89
N ASN A 277 -0.76 8.18 -19.48
CA ASN A 277 -2.10 7.96 -20.02
C ASN A 277 -2.08 6.99 -21.22
N ILE A 278 -1.06 7.05 -22.08
CA ILE A 278 -0.90 6.08 -23.19
C ILE A 278 -0.66 4.67 -22.66
N THR A 279 0.16 4.51 -21.62
CA THR A 279 0.48 3.20 -21.03
C THR A 279 -0.68 2.56 -20.24
N ASN A 280 -1.82 3.23 -20.13
CA ASN A 280 -3.04 2.61 -19.58
C ASN A 280 -3.59 1.51 -20.49
N ILE A 281 -3.31 1.55 -21.80
CA ILE A 281 -3.72 0.50 -22.76
C ILE A 281 -2.57 -0.48 -23.06
N LYS A 282 -2.90 -1.77 -23.30
CA LYS A 282 -1.92 -2.84 -23.60
C LYS A 282 -1.02 -2.51 -24.79
N LEU A 283 -1.59 -2.00 -25.88
CA LEU A 283 -0.84 -1.55 -27.06
C LEU A 283 0.13 -0.40 -26.73
N GLY A 284 -0.24 0.48 -25.81
CA GLY A 284 0.59 1.59 -25.36
C GLY A 284 1.77 1.14 -24.51
N ARG A 285 1.55 0.17 -23.60
CA ARG A 285 2.65 -0.47 -22.85
C ARG A 285 3.64 -1.14 -23.78
N LYS A 286 3.16 -1.91 -24.76
CA LYS A 286 4.01 -2.55 -25.77
C LYS A 286 4.81 -1.52 -26.57
N ALA A 287 4.16 -0.50 -27.12
CA ALA A 287 4.83 0.56 -27.87
C ALA A 287 5.86 1.34 -27.02
N PHE A 288 5.61 1.50 -25.72
CA PHE A 288 6.56 2.11 -24.79
C PHE A 288 7.80 1.24 -24.58
N ILE A 289 7.62 -0.07 -24.39
CA ILE A 289 8.73 -1.04 -24.24
C ILE A 289 9.55 -1.11 -25.54
N ASP A 290 8.88 -1.26 -26.69
CA ASP A 290 9.50 -1.34 -28.02
C ASP A 290 10.31 -0.06 -28.35
N ALA A 291 9.88 1.09 -27.83
CA ALA A 291 10.59 2.37 -27.94
C ALA A 291 11.67 2.60 -26.85
N ASP A 292 12.10 1.53 -26.17
CA ASP A 292 13.13 1.54 -25.11
C ASP A 292 12.76 2.42 -23.89
N GLY A 293 11.46 2.65 -23.67
CA GLY A 293 10.96 3.53 -22.63
C GLY A 293 11.41 3.16 -21.22
N MET A 294 11.56 1.86 -20.92
CA MET A 294 12.04 1.37 -19.62
C MET A 294 13.43 1.93 -19.28
N ARG A 295 14.40 1.79 -20.20
CA ARG A 295 15.78 2.27 -20.01
C ARG A 295 15.85 3.79 -19.96
N ILE A 296 15.09 4.46 -20.82
CA ILE A 296 15.04 5.93 -20.88
C ILE A 296 14.55 6.52 -19.55
N LEU A 297 13.43 6.02 -19.04
CA LEU A 297 12.86 6.51 -17.79
C LEU A 297 13.72 6.12 -16.60
N HIS A 298 14.27 4.90 -16.57
CA HIS A 298 15.20 4.44 -15.54
C HIS A 298 16.39 5.39 -15.39
N ASN A 299 17.16 5.59 -16.46
CA ASN A 299 18.36 6.43 -16.43
C ASN A 299 18.04 7.86 -15.97
N SER A 300 17.00 8.46 -16.55
CA SER A 300 16.61 9.82 -16.17
C SER A 300 16.15 9.95 -14.72
N SER A 301 15.53 8.90 -14.19
CA SER A 301 15.06 8.86 -12.80
C SER A 301 16.22 8.67 -11.84
N THR A 302 17.18 7.79 -12.17
CA THR A 302 18.38 7.58 -11.36
C THR A 302 19.22 8.85 -11.21
N GLU A 303 19.35 9.66 -12.27
CA GLU A 303 20.00 10.97 -12.20
C GLU A 303 19.23 11.97 -11.30
N CYS A 304 17.91 11.80 -11.17
CA CYS A 304 17.05 12.69 -10.37
C CYS A 304 16.87 12.23 -8.91
N LEU A 305 17.18 10.97 -8.56
CA LEU A 305 16.96 10.38 -7.22
C LEU A 305 17.55 11.20 -6.06
N PRO A 306 18.73 11.82 -6.15
CA PRO A 306 19.29 12.60 -5.04
C PRO A 306 18.55 13.91 -4.74
N VAL A 307 17.67 14.38 -5.64
CA VAL A 307 17.10 15.73 -5.60
C VAL A 307 15.60 15.69 -5.30
N ARG A 308 15.21 15.92 -4.05
CA ARG A 308 13.80 15.86 -3.59
C ARG A 308 12.81 16.73 -4.39
N THR A 309 13.24 17.87 -4.91
CA THR A 309 12.34 18.72 -5.74
C THR A 309 11.92 18.03 -7.05
N LEU A 310 12.59 16.95 -7.45
CA LEU A 310 12.32 16.16 -8.65
C LEU A 310 11.50 14.89 -8.36
N ASP A 311 11.13 14.62 -7.10
CA ASP A 311 10.33 13.45 -6.72
C ASP A 311 9.04 13.28 -7.54
N PRO A 312 8.29 14.35 -7.92
CA PRO A 312 7.12 14.18 -8.77
C PRO A 312 7.42 13.54 -10.14
N LEU A 313 8.62 13.78 -10.70
CA LEU A 313 9.05 13.18 -11.96
C LEU A 313 9.44 11.71 -11.75
N VAL A 314 10.18 11.43 -10.67
CA VAL A 314 10.61 10.07 -10.29
C VAL A 314 9.39 9.19 -10.00
N ASN A 315 8.41 9.69 -9.24
CA ASN A 315 7.18 8.97 -8.91
C ASN A 315 6.32 8.67 -10.14
N THR A 316 6.20 9.63 -11.06
CA THR A 316 5.45 9.39 -12.31
C THR A 316 6.18 8.38 -13.19
N SER A 317 7.51 8.47 -13.26
CA SER A 317 8.34 7.54 -14.04
C SER A 317 8.30 6.12 -13.46
N SER A 318 8.41 5.97 -12.14
CA SER A 318 8.31 4.67 -11.46
C SER A 318 6.95 4.02 -11.70
N LEU A 319 5.85 4.80 -11.65
CA LEU A 319 4.51 4.30 -11.95
C LEU A 319 4.40 3.77 -13.38
N ILE A 320 4.93 4.51 -14.36
CA ILE A 320 4.94 4.07 -15.77
C ILE A 320 5.76 2.79 -15.92
N MET A 321 6.96 2.74 -15.36
CA MET A 321 7.84 1.57 -15.47
C MET A 321 7.24 0.34 -14.76
N ARG A 322 6.68 0.47 -13.56
CA ARG A 322 5.98 -0.62 -12.86
C ARG A 322 4.80 -1.14 -13.67
N LYS A 323 4.02 -0.24 -14.27
CA LYS A 323 2.88 -0.58 -15.14
C LYS A 323 3.31 -1.29 -16.42
N CYS A 324 4.46 -0.94 -16.98
CA CYS A 324 5.01 -1.55 -18.20
C CYS A 324 5.94 -2.73 -17.91
N PHE A 325 6.20 -3.06 -16.64
CA PHE A 325 7.07 -4.17 -16.29
C PHE A 325 6.35 -5.49 -16.64
N PRO A 326 7.03 -6.46 -17.30
CA PRO A 326 6.42 -7.75 -17.61
C PRO A 326 5.96 -8.49 -16.36
N LYS A 327 4.67 -8.84 -16.30
CA LYS A 327 4.12 -9.66 -15.21
C LYS A 327 4.67 -11.09 -15.33
N ASN A 328 5.25 -11.60 -14.25
CA ASN A 328 5.84 -12.95 -14.20
C ASN A 328 5.09 -13.84 -13.19
N ARG A 329 5.24 -15.16 -13.35
CA ARG A 329 4.83 -16.13 -12.33
C ARG A 329 5.94 -16.31 -11.30
N LEU A 330 5.58 -16.74 -10.10
CA LEU A 330 6.57 -17.16 -9.12
C LEU A 330 7.38 -18.35 -9.67
N PRO A 331 8.68 -18.49 -9.32
CA PRO A 331 9.55 -19.54 -9.83
C PRO A 331 9.31 -20.90 -9.15
N LEU A 332 8.05 -21.31 -9.07
CA LEU A 332 7.56 -22.55 -8.47
C LEU A 332 6.71 -23.35 -9.47
N PRO A 333 6.73 -24.69 -9.40
CA PRO A 333 5.86 -25.51 -10.23
C PRO A 333 4.38 -25.41 -9.83
N THR A 334 4.09 -25.14 -8.56
CA THR A 334 2.74 -24.96 -8.01
C THR A 334 2.75 -24.01 -6.81
N MET A 335 1.65 -23.30 -6.60
CA MET A 335 1.41 -22.45 -5.42
C MET A 335 0.95 -23.25 -4.19
N LYS A 336 0.53 -24.50 -4.37
CA LYS A 336 0.20 -25.39 -3.24
C LYS A 336 1.44 -25.65 -2.41
N SER A 337 1.26 -25.80 -1.11
CA SER A 337 2.34 -26.18 -0.19
C SER A 337 3.10 -27.41 -0.70
N ALA A 338 4.41 -27.44 -0.46
CA ALA A 338 5.25 -28.62 -0.71
C ALA A 338 4.79 -29.83 0.13
N PHE A 339 4.05 -29.59 1.22
CA PHE A 339 3.54 -30.62 2.10
C PHE A 339 2.02 -30.75 1.97
N HIS A 340 1.55 -31.99 1.97
CA HIS A 340 0.15 -32.34 1.86
C HIS A 340 -0.26 -33.27 2.99
N PHE A 341 -1.43 -33.02 3.59
CA PHE A 341 -2.02 -33.87 4.61
C PHE A 341 -3.42 -34.31 4.17
N GLN A 342 -3.64 -35.61 4.01
CA GLN A 342 -4.93 -36.11 3.56
C GLN A 342 -5.96 -36.05 4.71
N LEU A 343 -7.06 -35.32 4.49
CA LEU A 343 -8.14 -35.24 5.48
C LEU A 343 -8.93 -36.56 5.55
N PRO A 344 -9.26 -37.07 6.77
CA PRO A 344 -10.03 -38.30 6.94
C PRO A 344 -11.44 -38.26 6.34
N HIS A 345 -12.08 -37.08 6.35
CA HIS A 345 -13.40 -36.86 5.77
C HIS A 345 -13.41 -35.54 5.00
N ILE A 346 -13.72 -35.59 3.71
CA ILE A 346 -13.93 -34.40 2.87
C ILE A 346 -15.44 -34.32 2.59
N PRO A 347 -16.17 -33.35 3.16
CA PRO A 347 -17.58 -33.17 2.85
C PRO A 347 -17.78 -33.02 1.34
N ALA A 348 -18.81 -33.67 0.78
CA ALA A 348 -19.15 -33.54 -0.63
C ALA A 348 -19.75 -32.14 -0.87
N GLY A 349 -18.90 -31.20 -1.28
CA GLY A 349 -19.26 -29.79 -1.48
C GLY A 349 -18.73 -28.88 -0.37
N GLY A 350 -18.27 -27.69 -0.76
CA GLY A 350 -17.67 -26.68 0.11
C GLY A 350 -16.23 -26.28 -0.30
N PRO A 351 -15.67 -25.19 0.28
CA PRO A 351 -14.38 -24.64 -0.12
C PRO A 351 -13.21 -25.62 0.00
N VAL A 352 -13.27 -26.52 0.99
CA VAL A 352 -12.25 -27.57 1.20
C VAL A 352 -12.33 -28.63 0.10
N ALA A 353 -13.52 -29.07 -0.31
CA ALA A 353 -13.69 -30.05 -1.38
C ALA A 353 -13.26 -29.50 -2.76
N GLN A 354 -13.43 -28.20 -2.99
CA GLN A 354 -12.93 -27.51 -4.18
C GLN A 354 -11.39 -27.52 -4.20
N LEU A 355 -10.73 -27.20 -3.08
CA LEU A 355 -9.27 -27.18 -2.98
C LEU A 355 -8.62 -28.54 -3.32
N TYR A 356 -9.25 -29.65 -2.94
CA TYR A 356 -8.80 -31.02 -3.18
C TYR A 356 -9.19 -31.57 -4.56
N SER A 357 -10.19 -31.01 -5.24
CA SER A 357 -10.65 -31.49 -6.55
C SER A 357 -9.93 -30.87 -7.74
N HIS A 358 -9.10 -29.83 -7.52
CA HIS A 358 -8.30 -29.21 -8.58
C HIS A 358 -7.09 -30.08 -8.99
N PRO A 359 -6.94 -30.41 -10.30
CA PRO A 359 -5.84 -31.23 -10.79
C PRO A 359 -4.46 -30.56 -10.52
N PRO A 360 -3.41 -31.36 -10.25
CA PRO A 360 -2.07 -30.83 -10.04
C PRO A 360 -1.55 -30.22 -11.36
N GLY A 361 -1.37 -28.90 -11.40
CA GLY A 361 -0.66 -28.21 -12.50
C GLY A 361 -1.38 -27.06 -13.20
N VAL A 362 -2.51 -26.56 -12.69
CA VAL A 362 -3.29 -25.50 -13.38
C VAL A 362 -3.61 -24.26 -12.52
N ASP A 363 -2.94 -24.09 -11.37
CA ASP A 363 -3.35 -23.08 -10.39
C ASP A 363 -2.89 -21.65 -10.69
N ASP A 364 -1.85 -21.45 -11.52
CA ASP A 364 -1.27 -20.12 -11.75
C ASP A 364 -1.18 -19.76 -13.23
N VAL A 365 -2.31 -19.74 -13.95
CA VAL A 365 -2.35 -19.18 -15.30
C VAL A 365 -2.24 -17.66 -15.20
N VAL A 366 -1.26 -17.04 -15.86
CA VAL A 366 -1.22 -15.57 -15.98
C VAL A 366 -2.52 -15.17 -16.68
N ASP A 367 -3.40 -14.47 -15.99
CA ASP A 367 -4.62 -13.98 -16.61
C ASP A 367 -4.22 -12.88 -17.60
N ASP A 368 -4.05 -13.25 -18.88
CA ASP A 368 -3.77 -12.29 -19.96
C ASP A 368 -4.91 -11.28 -20.17
N SER A 369 -6.08 -11.51 -19.52
CA SER A 369 -7.19 -10.55 -19.48
C SER A 369 -6.96 -9.39 -18.50
N ASP A 370 -6.00 -9.52 -17.58
CA ASP A 370 -5.62 -8.59 -16.49
C ASP A 370 -4.93 -7.29 -16.96
N ASP A 371 -4.98 -7.03 -18.26
CA ASP A 371 -4.43 -5.85 -18.91
C ASP A 371 -5.52 -4.95 -19.52
N ASN A 372 -6.77 -5.42 -19.50
CA ASN A 372 -7.98 -4.65 -19.77
C ASN A 372 -8.68 -4.34 -18.44
N GLU A 373 -8.25 -3.27 -17.77
CA GLU A 373 -9.20 -2.59 -16.88
C GLU A 373 -10.42 -2.16 -17.70
N GLU A 374 -11.58 -2.59 -17.20
CA GLU A 374 -12.94 -2.12 -17.49
C GLU A 374 -13.52 -2.47 -18.87
N ALA A 375 -14.14 -3.66 -18.93
CA ALA A 375 -15.49 -3.78 -19.48
C ALA A 375 -16.47 -3.68 -18.30
N GLU A 376 -16.80 -2.46 -17.90
CA GLU A 376 -18.05 -2.17 -17.20
C GLU A 376 -18.89 -1.35 -18.19
N ALA A 377 -20.16 -1.69 -18.27
CA ALA A 377 -21.10 -1.18 -19.24
C ALA A 377 -21.11 0.36 -19.27
N ASP A 378 -21.33 0.93 -20.45
CA ASP A 378 -21.72 2.32 -20.64
C ASP A 378 -23.00 2.62 -19.83
N THR A 379 -22.86 2.94 -18.54
CA THR A 379 -23.89 3.60 -17.75
C THR A 379 -23.36 4.96 -17.32
N ASP A 380 -23.66 5.93 -18.18
CA ASP A 380 -23.48 7.36 -17.96
C ASP A 380 -24.04 7.77 -16.58
N THR A 381 -23.16 7.94 -15.60
CA THR A 381 -23.43 8.77 -14.42
C THR A 381 -22.29 9.77 -14.27
N GLU A 382 -22.53 10.97 -14.80
CA GLU A 382 -21.68 12.14 -14.65
C GLU A 382 -21.67 12.57 -13.17
N ASN A 383 -20.62 12.24 -12.40
CA ASN A 383 -19.94 13.17 -11.45
C ASN A 383 -18.84 12.56 -10.55
N ASP A 384 -18.52 11.27 -10.61
CA ASP A 384 -17.52 10.68 -9.69
C ASP A 384 -16.13 10.48 -10.32
N GLU A 385 -15.67 11.42 -11.16
CA GLU A 385 -14.33 11.35 -11.78
C GLU A 385 -13.18 11.58 -10.78
N ASP A 386 -13.44 12.23 -9.64
CA ASP A 386 -12.40 12.52 -8.63
C ASP A 386 -12.10 11.34 -7.69
N GLU A 387 -13.00 10.35 -7.56
CA GLU A 387 -12.78 9.15 -6.73
C GLU A 387 -12.14 7.98 -7.50
N LYS A 388 -12.35 7.87 -8.82
CA LYS A 388 -11.75 6.79 -9.65
C LYS A 388 -10.25 6.96 -9.91
N ASP A 389 -9.71 8.17 -9.89
CA ASP A 389 -8.25 8.40 -10.01
C ASP A 389 -7.47 7.84 -8.79
N ASN A 390 -8.15 7.40 -7.72
CA ASN A 390 -7.57 6.92 -6.47
C ASN A 390 -7.12 5.45 -6.51
N TYR A 391 -7.67 4.62 -7.40
CA TYR A 391 -7.31 3.18 -7.48
C TYR A 391 -5.91 2.92 -8.08
N MET A 392 -5.31 3.91 -8.76
CA MET A 392 -4.03 3.79 -9.47
C MET A 392 -2.89 4.59 -8.84
N LEU A 393 -3.04 5.06 -7.60
CA LEU A 393 -1.96 5.66 -6.85
C LEU A 393 -0.95 4.58 -6.40
N ASN A 394 0.32 4.95 -6.24
CA ASN A 394 1.32 4.12 -5.57
C ASN A 394 1.03 4.11 -4.05
N ASP A 395 -0.11 3.57 -3.66
CA ASP A 395 -0.60 3.54 -2.27
C ASP A 395 0.29 2.71 -1.34
N ASP A 396 1.18 1.90 -1.93
CA ASP A 396 2.22 1.14 -1.25
C ASP A 396 3.52 1.93 -1.05
N ILE A 397 3.70 3.09 -1.70
CA ILE A 397 4.89 3.92 -1.55
C ILE A 397 4.71 4.90 -0.39
N GLU A 398 5.65 4.88 0.57
CA GLU A 398 5.66 5.81 1.71
C GLU A 398 4.35 5.75 2.54
N THR A 399 3.97 4.52 2.93
CA THR A 399 2.70 4.11 3.56
C THR A 399 2.30 4.87 4.83
N ASP A 400 1.00 5.20 4.93
CA ASP A 400 0.34 5.81 6.09
C ASP A 400 0.11 4.79 7.23
N LEU A 401 0.47 5.15 8.47
CA LEU A 401 0.26 4.35 9.69
C LEU A 401 -1.22 4.03 9.95
N ASN A 402 -2.14 4.89 9.51
CA ASN A 402 -3.58 4.70 9.76
C ASN A 402 -4.15 3.43 9.11
N LYS A 403 -3.46 2.86 8.11
CA LYS A 403 -3.86 1.62 7.42
C LYS A 403 -3.53 0.33 8.20
N LEU A 404 -2.84 0.40 9.34
CA LEU A 404 -2.43 -0.78 10.13
C LEU A 404 -3.37 -1.12 11.30
N TYR A 405 -4.36 -0.28 11.63
CA TYR A 405 -5.23 -0.55 12.77
C TYR A 405 -6.25 -1.64 12.44
N PRO A 406 -6.31 -2.73 13.24
CA PRO A 406 -7.35 -3.74 13.09
C PRO A 406 -8.73 -3.12 13.34
N LYS A 407 -9.69 -3.37 12.46
CA LYS A 407 -11.10 -3.16 12.80
C LYS A 407 -11.50 -4.28 13.77
N ARG A 408 -11.83 -3.94 15.01
CA ARG A 408 -12.34 -4.91 15.99
C ARG A 408 -13.77 -5.31 15.59
N SER A 409 -13.93 -6.50 15.02
CA SER A 409 -15.22 -7.16 14.84
C SER A 409 -15.27 -8.45 15.66
N LEU A 410 -16.36 -8.64 16.39
CA LEU A 410 -16.60 -9.89 17.14
C LEU A 410 -16.92 -10.99 16.12
N CYS A 411 -16.01 -11.94 15.95
CA CYS A 411 -16.11 -12.92 14.86
C CYS A 411 -17.09 -14.07 15.11
N ARG A 412 -17.62 -14.28 16.33
CA ARG A 412 -18.55 -15.40 16.61
C ARG A 412 -19.61 -15.07 17.67
N PRO A 413 -20.85 -15.57 17.52
CA PRO A 413 -21.90 -15.47 18.53
C PRO A 413 -21.61 -16.35 19.76
N PHE A 414 -22.12 -15.93 20.93
CA PHE A 414 -21.89 -16.60 22.21
C PHE A 414 -22.40 -18.04 22.25
N GLU A 415 -23.47 -18.34 21.51
CA GLU A 415 -24.08 -19.67 21.40
C GLU A 415 -23.11 -20.74 20.88
N GLU A 416 -22.19 -20.37 19.98
CA GLU A 416 -21.17 -21.29 19.45
C GLU A 416 -20.06 -21.58 20.48
N LEU A 417 -19.93 -20.77 21.53
CA LEU A 417 -18.91 -20.93 22.57
C LEU A 417 -19.37 -21.86 23.70
N LYS A 418 -20.67 -22.21 23.77
CA LYS A 418 -21.23 -23.07 24.84
C LYS A 418 -20.60 -24.47 24.90
N VAL A 419 -20.11 -25.01 23.78
CA VAL A 419 -19.41 -26.31 23.76
C VAL A 419 -18.12 -26.32 24.59
N TYR A 420 -17.55 -25.16 24.91
CA TYR A 420 -16.36 -25.06 25.75
C TYR A 420 -16.68 -25.03 27.26
N GLU A 421 -17.95 -24.88 27.67
CA GLU A 421 -18.39 -24.88 29.09
C GLU A 421 -17.88 -26.11 29.87
N ARG A 422 -17.76 -27.27 29.20
CA ARG A 422 -17.26 -28.51 29.79
C ARG A 422 -15.81 -28.43 30.30
N PHE A 423 -15.01 -27.49 29.79
CA PHE A 423 -13.64 -27.26 30.23
C PHE A 423 -13.57 -26.28 31.42
N PHE A 424 -14.71 -25.70 31.79
CA PHE A 424 -14.85 -24.69 32.82
C PHE A 424 -15.77 -25.19 33.96
N LEU A 425 -15.57 -26.43 34.41
CA LEU A 425 -16.34 -27.05 35.51
C LEU A 425 -16.27 -26.22 36.80
N GLU A 426 -15.20 -25.44 36.97
CA GLU A 426 -15.05 -24.42 38.01
C GLU A 426 -16.18 -23.38 38.11
N LEU A 427 -16.87 -23.12 36.99
CA LEU A 427 -17.98 -22.16 36.92
C LEU A 427 -19.31 -22.79 37.35
N SER A 428 -19.40 -24.14 37.40
CA SER A 428 -20.65 -24.88 37.61
C SER A 428 -20.65 -25.86 38.78
N GLU A 429 -19.49 -26.35 39.25
CA GLU A 429 -19.40 -27.37 40.30
C GLU A 429 -18.84 -26.85 41.64
N ASP A 430 -19.36 -27.41 42.74
CA ASP A 430 -18.79 -27.23 44.07
C ASP A 430 -17.54 -28.11 44.21
N PHE A 431 -16.34 -27.51 44.20
CA PHE A 431 -15.00 -28.10 44.40
C PHE A 431 -14.78 -28.85 45.75
N GLN A 432 -15.75 -29.62 46.24
CA GLN A 432 -15.62 -30.41 47.46
C GLN A 432 -14.85 -31.73 47.25
N VAL A 433 -14.60 -32.15 46.01
CA VAL A 433 -14.07 -33.51 45.73
C VAL A 433 -12.55 -33.55 45.49
N ILE A 434 -11.91 -32.48 45.01
CA ILE A 434 -10.47 -32.53 44.67
C ILE A 434 -9.57 -32.30 45.91
N ILE A 435 -10.06 -31.62 46.96
CA ILE A 435 -9.26 -31.39 48.18
C ILE A 435 -9.32 -32.58 49.16
N SER A 436 -9.89 -33.72 48.76
CA SER A 436 -9.96 -34.95 49.57
C SER A 436 -8.99 -36.06 49.15
N ASP A 437 -8.39 -36.01 47.95
CA ASP A 437 -7.65 -37.15 47.41
C ASP A 437 -6.11 -37.03 47.41
N GLU A 438 -5.53 -35.96 47.96
CA GLU A 438 -4.05 -35.88 48.15
C GLU A 438 -3.53 -36.13 49.57
N ASP A 439 -4.39 -36.43 50.55
CA ASP A 439 -3.94 -36.82 51.89
C ASP A 439 -4.82 -37.95 52.43
N CYS A 440 -4.54 -39.19 52.01
CA CYS A 440 -4.58 -40.42 52.83
C CYS A 440 -4.68 -41.67 51.94
N ASN A 441 -3.54 -42.27 51.59
CA ASN A 441 -3.43 -43.73 51.62
C ASN A 441 -1.97 -44.15 51.79
N SER A 442 -1.65 -44.60 53.01
CA SER A 442 -0.41 -45.33 53.29
C SER A 442 -0.73 -46.72 53.86
N THR A 443 0.14 -47.69 53.50
CA THR A 443 0.30 -49.09 53.96
C THR A 443 -0.52 -50.16 53.20
N LYS A 444 0.07 -51.26 52.68
CA LYS A 444 1.14 -52.13 53.23
C LYS A 444 1.99 -52.86 52.15
N GLY A 445 3.31 -52.93 52.39
CA GLY A 445 4.14 -54.14 52.26
C GLY A 445 4.90 -54.43 50.96
N HIS A 446 6.20 -54.09 50.88
CA HIS A 446 7.31 -55.03 51.14
C HIS A 446 8.66 -54.29 51.15
N GLU A 447 9.45 -54.51 52.20
CA GLU A 447 10.80 -53.96 52.38
C GLU A 447 11.82 -54.58 51.42
N THR A 448 12.69 -53.75 50.83
CA THR A 448 14.15 -53.99 50.82
C THR A 448 14.92 -52.69 50.59
N ARG A 449 15.77 -52.31 51.55
CA ARG A 449 16.82 -51.25 51.46
C ARG A 449 18.18 -51.91 51.17
N PRO A 450 19.11 -51.25 50.47
CA PRO A 450 20.13 -50.38 51.13
C PRO A 450 20.38 -49.08 50.32
N SER A 451 20.48 -47.85 50.84
CA SER A 451 21.32 -47.16 51.84
C SER A 451 22.24 -46.09 51.20
N SER A 452 21.98 -44.84 51.60
CA SER A 452 22.89 -43.69 51.86
C SER A 452 23.52 -42.80 50.77
N SER A 453 23.16 -41.50 50.91
CA SER A 453 23.96 -40.25 50.81
C SER A 453 24.19 -39.64 49.41
N ALA A 454 24.04 -38.32 49.17
CA ALA A 454 23.99 -37.17 50.07
C ALA A 454 23.11 -36.01 49.53
N LEU A 455 22.36 -35.37 50.45
CA LEU A 455 21.74 -34.06 50.25
C LEU A 455 22.80 -32.95 50.19
N LYS A 456 22.60 -31.96 49.31
CA LYS A 456 22.94 -30.56 49.62
C LYS A 456 21.71 -29.68 49.37
N HIS A 457 21.22 -29.12 50.46
CA HIS A 457 20.25 -28.02 50.51
C HIS A 457 20.65 -26.88 49.56
N ILE A 458 19.72 -26.41 48.73
CA ILE A 458 19.77 -25.06 48.17
C ILE A 458 18.58 -24.30 48.74
N GLN A 459 18.89 -23.26 49.52
CA GLN A 459 17.95 -22.25 50.01
C GLN A 459 17.38 -21.43 48.85
N SER A 460 16.10 -21.10 48.96
CA SER A 460 15.38 -20.15 48.12
C SER A 460 16.03 -18.75 48.16
N PRO A 461 16.23 -18.06 47.03
CA PRO A 461 16.59 -16.64 47.06
C PRO A 461 15.32 -15.78 47.15
N LEU A 462 15.23 -15.06 48.26
CA LEU A 462 14.32 -13.93 48.47
C LEU A 462 14.75 -12.75 47.59
N LEU A 463 13.78 -12.12 46.95
CA LEU A 463 13.87 -10.78 46.38
C LEU A 463 14.24 -9.76 47.48
N LEU A 464 15.39 -9.11 47.35
CA LEU A 464 15.58 -7.75 47.87
C LEU A 464 16.79 -7.05 47.24
N GLY A 465 16.56 -5.82 46.78
CA GLY A 465 17.52 -4.73 46.91
C GLY A 465 18.52 -4.53 45.77
N GLY A 466 18.39 -3.39 45.09
CA GLY A 466 19.27 -2.94 44.02
C GLY A 466 20.76 -2.90 44.39
N ILE A 467 21.60 -3.01 43.35
CA ILE A 467 23.05 -2.89 43.43
C ILE A 467 23.47 -1.64 42.65
N PRO A 468 24.46 -0.87 43.13
CA PRO A 468 24.57 0.55 42.87
C PRO A 468 25.24 0.90 41.54
N THR A 469 24.84 2.05 41.03
CA THR A 469 25.50 2.80 39.96
C THR A 469 26.96 3.11 40.31
N LEU A 470 27.89 2.49 39.59
CA LEU A 470 29.28 2.93 39.55
C LEU A 470 29.42 3.97 38.43
N ARG A 471 29.55 5.23 38.86
CA ARG A 471 29.94 6.37 38.03
C ARG A 471 31.28 6.08 37.36
N VAL A 472 31.35 6.19 36.03
CA VAL A 472 32.55 6.63 35.33
C VAL A 472 32.16 7.85 34.48
N GLY A 473 32.93 8.91 34.64
CA GLY A 473 32.61 10.25 34.22
C GLY A 473 32.60 10.48 32.71
N SER A 474 31.88 11.54 32.35
CA SER A 474 31.84 12.17 31.04
C SER A 474 33.23 12.67 30.60
N GLY A 475 33.57 12.45 29.34
CA GLY A 475 34.72 13.05 28.67
C GLY A 475 34.72 12.69 27.19
N GLY A 476 34.41 13.66 26.32
CA GLY A 476 34.35 13.46 24.88
C GLY A 476 35.68 13.63 24.14
N SER A 477 35.59 13.34 22.85
CA SER A 477 36.44 13.76 21.71
C SER A 477 37.63 12.89 21.24
N ASN A 478 37.63 12.70 19.92
CA ASN A 478 38.72 12.58 18.93
C ASN A 478 39.49 11.25 18.69
N PHE A 479 39.32 10.78 17.44
CA PHE A 479 40.33 10.41 16.41
C PHE A 479 41.77 10.01 16.82
N GLY A 480 42.24 8.92 16.21
CA GLY A 480 43.66 8.52 16.00
C GLY A 480 43.86 7.02 16.26
N SER A 481 43.95 6.13 15.27
CA SER A 481 45.18 5.78 14.51
C SER A 481 46.44 5.75 15.39
N ASP A 482 46.88 4.56 15.81
CA ASP A 482 48.26 4.13 15.56
C ASP A 482 48.44 2.61 15.73
N CYS A 483 49.35 2.08 14.93
CA CYS A 483 49.81 0.71 14.89
C CYS A 483 50.88 0.42 15.95
N GLY A 484 51.00 -0.85 16.36
CA GLY A 484 52.00 -1.30 17.31
C GLY A 484 52.09 -2.81 17.38
N SER A 485 53.00 -3.36 16.58
CA SER A 485 53.37 -4.77 16.48
C SER A 485 54.27 -5.18 17.63
N GLU A 486 54.06 -6.37 18.22
CA GLU A 486 55.13 -7.23 18.72
C GLU A 486 54.66 -8.70 18.61
N GLY A 487 55.48 -9.51 17.96
CA GLY A 487 55.19 -10.92 17.67
C GLY A 487 55.75 -11.87 18.73
N ALA A 488 55.18 -13.06 18.77
CA ALA A 488 55.84 -14.29 19.21
C ALA A 488 55.17 -15.46 18.46
N ASP A 489 55.99 -16.20 17.72
CA ASP A 489 55.66 -17.43 17.01
C ASP A 489 55.62 -18.65 17.95
N GLU A 490 55.07 -19.76 17.40
CA GLU A 490 55.07 -21.16 17.87
C GLU A 490 53.95 -21.53 18.86
N GLU A 491 53.20 -22.64 18.76
CA GLU A 491 53.30 -23.86 17.95
C GLU A 491 51.92 -24.58 18.00
N GLY A 492 51.71 -25.59 17.14
CA GLY A 492 50.44 -26.31 16.99
C GLY A 492 49.90 -26.96 18.28
N GLY A 493 48.57 -26.91 18.43
CA GLY A 493 47.82 -27.56 19.49
C GLY A 493 46.47 -28.04 18.95
N GLU A 494 46.08 -29.23 19.40
CA GLU A 494 44.97 -30.07 18.98
C GLU A 494 43.61 -29.36 18.91
N GLY A 495 42.72 -29.93 18.09
CA GLY A 495 41.36 -29.43 17.86
C GLY A 495 40.69 -28.99 19.15
N ALA A 496 40.45 -27.69 19.27
CA ALA A 496 39.68 -27.10 20.35
C ALA A 496 38.28 -27.73 20.31
N VAL A 497 38.01 -28.62 21.26
CA VAL A 497 36.66 -29.01 21.62
C VAL A 497 35.97 -27.73 22.05
N LEU A 498 35.06 -27.24 21.21
CA LEU A 498 34.19 -26.10 21.50
C LEU A 498 33.35 -26.47 22.73
N GLU A 499 33.76 -26.02 23.92
CA GLU A 499 32.94 -26.11 25.13
C GLU A 499 31.74 -25.17 24.96
N VAL A 500 30.56 -25.77 24.80
CA VAL A 500 29.27 -25.07 24.80
C VAL A 500 29.10 -24.39 26.16
N PRO A 501 28.77 -23.09 26.23
CA PRO A 501 28.49 -22.41 27.50
C PRO A 501 27.46 -23.17 28.33
N ASP A 502 27.58 -23.16 29.66
CA ASP A 502 26.61 -23.76 30.61
C ASP A 502 25.26 -23.01 30.57
N THR A 503 24.52 -23.19 29.48
CA THR A 503 23.23 -22.56 29.16
C THR A 503 22.16 -22.87 30.20
N ALA A 504 22.31 -23.98 30.93
CA ALA A 504 21.40 -24.37 32.01
C ALA A 504 21.32 -23.34 33.16
N ARG A 505 22.38 -22.54 33.39
CA ARG A 505 22.35 -21.46 34.38
C ARG A 505 21.68 -20.18 33.87
N LEU A 506 21.63 -19.98 32.56
CA LEU A 506 21.06 -18.79 31.91
C LEU A 506 19.58 -18.99 31.54
N LEU A 507 19.15 -20.23 31.31
CA LEU A 507 17.82 -20.59 30.83
C LEU A 507 17.18 -21.65 31.75
N PRO A 508 16.59 -21.25 32.89
CA PRO A 508 16.06 -22.20 33.88
C PRO A 508 14.90 -23.07 33.35
N LEU A 509 14.22 -22.62 32.28
CA LEU A 509 13.12 -23.35 31.63
C LEU A 509 13.57 -24.19 30.43
N HIS A 510 14.84 -24.11 30.00
CA HIS A 510 15.31 -24.81 28.81
C HIS A 510 16.09 -26.07 29.18
N ASN A 511 15.76 -27.20 28.56
CA ASN A 511 16.47 -28.45 28.73
C ASN A 511 16.62 -29.17 27.38
N PRO A 512 17.84 -29.25 26.81
CA PRO A 512 18.07 -29.83 25.48
C PRO A 512 17.63 -31.30 25.33
N ASP A 513 17.84 -32.12 26.36
CA ASP A 513 17.48 -33.55 26.32
C ASP A 513 15.96 -33.72 26.31
N LEU A 514 15.27 -33.01 27.21
CA LEU A 514 13.80 -32.99 27.25
C LEU A 514 13.22 -32.41 25.96
N TYR A 515 13.84 -31.39 25.39
CA TYR A 515 13.42 -30.84 24.09
C TYR A 515 13.46 -31.91 22.99
N VAL A 516 14.53 -32.71 22.90
CA VAL A 516 14.63 -33.81 21.93
C VAL A 516 13.57 -34.88 22.17
N GLU A 517 13.25 -35.19 23.42
CA GLU A 517 12.14 -36.09 23.75
C GLU A 517 10.81 -35.52 23.24
N MET A 518 10.54 -34.24 23.50
CA MET A 518 9.34 -33.56 23.01
C MET A 518 9.25 -33.56 21.49
N VAL A 519 10.37 -33.32 20.78
CA VAL A 519 10.44 -33.35 19.31
C VAL A 519 10.11 -34.75 18.76
N LYS A 520 10.66 -35.81 19.37
CA LYS A 520 10.38 -37.20 18.94
C LYS A 520 8.90 -37.58 19.08
N GLU A 521 8.22 -37.00 20.07
CA GLU A 521 6.78 -37.22 20.29
C GLU A 521 5.89 -36.28 19.46
N THR A 522 6.43 -35.19 18.91
CA THR A 522 5.67 -34.24 18.10
C THR A 522 5.42 -34.82 16.71
N CYS A 523 4.14 -34.96 16.34
CA CYS A 523 3.71 -35.43 15.03
C CYS A 523 3.62 -34.27 14.04
N SER A 524 4.61 -34.12 13.17
CA SER A 524 4.57 -33.18 12.04
C SER A 524 4.31 -33.90 10.71
N VAL A 525 3.62 -33.22 9.78
CA VAL A 525 3.36 -33.75 8.43
C VAL A 525 4.67 -34.01 7.68
N PRO A 526 5.58 -33.01 7.56
CA PRO A 526 6.96 -33.28 7.22
C PRO A 526 7.67 -33.99 8.38
N ARG A 527 8.37 -35.08 8.09
CA ARG A 527 9.22 -35.75 9.09
C ARG A 527 10.59 -35.09 9.10
N TYR A 528 10.74 -34.05 9.92
CA TYR A 528 12.02 -33.37 10.07
C TYR A 528 13.05 -34.28 10.76
N ALA A 529 14.27 -34.31 10.24
CA ALA A 529 15.37 -35.07 10.81
C ALA A 529 16.35 -34.18 11.60
N GLU A 530 16.27 -32.87 11.38
CA GLU A 530 17.17 -31.88 11.96
C GLU A 530 16.44 -31.01 12.98
N VAL A 531 17.20 -30.54 13.97
CA VAL A 531 16.75 -29.58 14.97
C VAL A 531 17.57 -28.30 14.80
N ALA A 532 16.90 -27.17 14.73
CA ALA A 532 17.59 -25.88 14.63
C ALA A 532 18.37 -25.59 15.92
N TYR A 533 19.58 -25.06 15.77
CA TYR A 533 20.47 -24.76 16.90
C TYR A 533 19.81 -23.90 18.00
N PRO A 534 19.07 -22.80 17.68
CA PRO A 534 18.46 -21.94 18.70
C PRO A 534 17.35 -22.64 19.49
N ASP A 535 16.73 -23.66 18.90
CA ASP A 535 15.66 -24.42 19.54
C ASP A 535 16.24 -25.56 20.41
N TYR A 536 17.33 -26.19 19.96
CA TYR A 536 18.03 -27.22 20.76
C TYR A 536 18.73 -26.63 21.99
N PHE A 537 19.52 -25.56 21.83
CA PHE A 537 20.28 -24.95 22.93
C PHE A 537 19.53 -23.86 23.69
N GLY A 538 18.41 -23.39 23.12
CA GLY A 538 17.63 -22.30 23.68
C GLY A 538 18.25 -20.92 23.41
N HIS A 539 17.52 -19.89 23.83
CA HIS A 539 17.94 -18.50 23.64
C HIS A 539 17.46 -17.60 24.77
N VAL A 540 18.20 -16.52 25.01
CA VAL A 540 17.87 -15.50 26.01
C VAL A 540 17.11 -14.36 25.34
N ALA A 541 15.96 -14.01 25.89
CA ALA A 541 15.20 -12.84 25.45
C ALA A 541 15.91 -11.53 25.85
N PRO A 542 15.87 -10.48 25.01
CA PRO A 542 16.41 -9.17 25.41
C PRO A 542 15.70 -8.64 26.65
N THR A 543 16.46 -8.07 27.58
CA THR A 543 15.94 -7.49 28.83
C THR A 543 15.47 -6.04 28.70
N PHE A 544 15.54 -5.48 27.49
CA PHE A 544 15.23 -4.08 27.20
C PHE A 544 14.29 -3.97 26.01
N LYS A 545 13.56 -2.85 25.92
CA LYS A 545 12.72 -2.54 24.76
C LYS A 545 13.61 -2.18 23.57
N GLU A 546 13.45 -2.89 22.46
CA GLU A 546 14.16 -2.62 21.22
C GLU A 546 13.51 -1.43 20.48
N PRO A 547 14.27 -0.39 20.08
CA PRO A 547 13.72 0.74 19.33
C PRO A 547 13.39 0.34 17.88
N LEU A 548 12.39 1.01 17.29
CA LEU A 548 12.12 0.90 15.85
C LEU A 548 13.23 1.60 15.04
N LEU A 549 13.64 0.98 13.94
CA LEU A 549 14.63 1.54 13.03
C LEU A 549 14.04 2.75 12.27
N GLU A 550 14.77 3.86 12.25
CA GLU A 550 14.41 4.99 11.40
C GLU A 550 14.55 4.60 9.92
N ARG A 551 13.43 4.65 9.19
CA ARG A 551 13.43 4.31 7.77
C ARG A 551 14.02 5.44 6.93
N LEU A 552 15.09 5.13 6.21
CA LEU A 552 15.70 6.07 5.28
C LEU A 552 14.75 6.42 4.13
N TYR A 553 14.65 7.71 3.84
CA TYR A 553 13.85 8.23 2.73
C TYR A 553 14.33 7.67 1.38
N GLY A 554 13.40 7.25 0.53
CA GLY A 554 13.70 6.80 -0.84
C GLY A 554 14.24 5.37 -0.98
N VAL A 555 14.47 4.63 0.12
CA VAL A 555 14.94 3.22 0.06
C VAL A 555 14.06 2.37 -0.85
N GLN A 556 12.74 2.42 -0.65
CA GLN A 556 11.79 1.65 -1.45
C GLN A 556 11.85 2.00 -2.94
N ARG A 557 11.99 3.30 -3.27
CA ARG A 557 12.20 3.72 -4.67
C ARG A 557 13.48 3.11 -5.22
N SER A 558 14.58 3.22 -4.49
CA SER A 558 15.86 2.63 -4.89
C SER A 558 15.76 1.13 -5.17
N LYS A 559 15.00 0.38 -4.35
CA LYS A 559 14.79 -1.06 -4.56
C LYS A 559 13.94 -1.34 -5.80
N ILE A 560 12.87 -0.57 -6.02
CA ILE A 560 12.07 -0.66 -7.26
C ILE A 560 12.94 -0.38 -8.51
N PHE A 561 13.84 0.60 -8.45
CA PHE A 561 14.76 0.88 -9.55
C PHE A 561 15.75 -0.27 -9.78
N GLN A 562 16.28 -0.87 -8.71
CA GLN A 562 17.14 -2.07 -8.81
C GLN A 562 16.40 -3.26 -9.43
N ASP A 563 15.11 -3.45 -9.13
CA ASP A 563 14.30 -4.50 -9.75
C ASP A 563 14.06 -4.21 -11.24
N ILE A 564 13.83 -2.94 -11.61
CA ILE A 564 13.73 -2.51 -13.01
C ILE A 564 15.06 -2.72 -13.76
N GLU A 565 16.18 -2.48 -13.09
CA GLU A 565 17.52 -2.69 -13.64
C GLU A 565 17.77 -4.16 -14.03
N ARG A 566 17.18 -5.12 -13.30
CA ARG A 566 17.24 -6.55 -13.67
C ARG A 566 16.69 -6.82 -15.08
N LEU A 567 15.67 -6.07 -15.51
CA LEU A 567 15.11 -6.16 -16.85
C LEU A 567 16.00 -5.49 -17.91
N ILE A 568 16.66 -4.38 -17.56
CA ILE A 568 17.47 -3.57 -18.49
C ILE A 568 18.83 -4.24 -18.75
N HIS A 569 19.40 -4.90 -17.74
CA HIS A 569 20.71 -5.56 -17.82
C HIS A 569 20.60 -7.06 -17.54
N PRO A 570 20.05 -7.86 -18.50
CA PRO A 570 19.83 -9.29 -18.30
C PRO A 570 21.15 -10.08 -18.15
N ASN A 571 22.27 -9.55 -18.64
CA ASN A 571 23.58 -10.19 -18.52
C ASN A 571 24.13 -10.21 -17.08
N ASP A 572 23.57 -9.39 -16.19
CA ASP A 572 23.98 -9.33 -14.78
C ASP A 572 23.25 -10.38 -13.92
N ILE A 573 22.29 -11.10 -14.50
CA ILE A 573 21.41 -12.06 -13.82
C ILE A 573 22.02 -13.47 -13.90
N LEU A 574 22.13 -14.12 -12.74
CA LEU A 574 22.65 -15.49 -12.58
C LEU A 574 21.52 -16.53 -12.56
N ASP A 575 20.44 -16.25 -11.84
CA ASP A 575 19.29 -17.15 -11.59
C ASP A 575 19.66 -18.59 -11.18
N LYS A 576 20.67 -18.71 -10.32
CA LYS A 576 21.15 -19.99 -9.81
C LYS A 576 20.30 -20.45 -8.63
N VAL A 577 19.59 -21.57 -8.75
CA VAL A 577 18.86 -22.17 -7.62
C VAL A 577 19.87 -22.77 -6.64
N VAL A 578 19.85 -22.29 -5.39
CA VAL A 578 20.78 -22.71 -4.32
C VAL A 578 20.12 -23.53 -3.22
N TYR A 579 18.78 -23.48 -3.14
CA TYR A 579 17.98 -24.33 -2.25
C TYR A 579 16.60 -24.54 -2.88
N ASP A 580 16.12 -25.78 -2.85
CA ASP A 580 14.79 -26.15 -3.35
C ASP A 580 14.24 -27.33 -2.54
N LEU A 581 13.19 -27.08 -1.76
CA LEU A 581 12.52 -28.06 -0.91
C LEU A 581 11.79 -29.13 -1.73
N ASP A 582 11.36 -28.81 -2.96
CA ASP A 582 10.69 -29.75 -3.86
C ASP A 582 11.69 -30.73 -4.50
N ILE A 583 13.01 -30.46 -4.41
CA ILE A 583 14.08 -31.27 -5.02
C ILE A 583 15.12 -31.65 -3.95
N PRO A 584 14.92 -32.76 -3.21
CA PRO A 584 15.78 -33.14 -2.09
C PRO A 584 17.24 -33.44 -2.46
N ASN A 585 17.54 -33.71 -3.74
CA ASN A 585 18.89 -33.86 -4.28
C ASN A 585 19.16 -32.83 -5.38
N CYS A 586 18.83 -31.56 -5.15
CA CYS A 586 19.23 -30.49 -6.06
C CYS A 586 20.74 -30.62 -6.32
N PRO A 587 21.20 -30.72 -7.57
CA PRO A 587 22.63 -30.80 -7.83
C PRO A 587 23.23 -29.50 -7.30
N LEU A 588 23.89 -29.58 -6.15
CA LEU A 588 24.86 -28.60 -5.72
C LEU A 588 25.83 -28.49 -6.88
N VAL A 589 25.62 -27.52 -7.77
CA VAL A 589 26.64 -27.09 -8.71
C VAL A 589 27.87 -26.95 -7.82
N LYS A 590 28.94 -27.72 -8.11
CA LYS A 590 30.18 -27.68 -7.33
C LYS A 590 30.64 -26.24 -7.31
N ASP A 591 30.25 -25.55 -6.25
CA ASP A 591 30.43 -24.14 -6.12
C ASP A 591 31.70 -23.95 -5.34
N GLU A 592 32.61 -23.12 -5.85
CA GLU A 592 33.90 -22.83 -5.24
C GLU A 592 33.74 -21.98 -3.94
N GLY A 593 32.65 -22.16 -3.19
CA GLY A 593 32.34 -21.43 -1.96
C GLY A 593 31.89 -19.99 -2.21
N GLU A 594 31.13 -19.73 -3.28
CA GLU A 594 30.70 -18.37 -3.66
C GLU A 594 29.25 -18.04 -3.25
N SER A 595 28.36 -19.02 -3.25
CA SER A 595 26.94 -18.90 -2.87
C SER A 595 26.70 -19.16 -1.38
N LEU A 596 25.69 -18.48 -0.83
CA LEU A 596 25.11 -18.83 0.47
C LEU A 596 24.38 -20.18 0.38
N LYS A 597 24.39 -20.90 1.49
CA LYS A 597 23.62 -22.14 1.70
C LYS A 597 22.41 -21.82 2.57
N PHE A 598 21.29 -22.48 2.30
CA PHE A 598 20.06 -22.31 3.04
C PHE A 598 19.57 -23.66 3.54
N ASN A 599 18.90 -23.65 4.69
CA ASN A 599 18.21 -24.81 5.23
C ASN A 599 16.92 -24.39 5.94
N SER A 600 15.91 -25.25 5.88
CA SER A 600 14.61 -25.03 6.51
C SER A 600 13.91 -26.35 6.87
N GLN A 601 14.66 -27.45 6.94
CA GLN A 601 14.13 -28.79 7.21
C GLN A 601 14.09 -29.12 8.72
N PHE A 602 13.56 -28.20 9.51
CA PHE A 602 13.41 -28.30 10.96
C PHE A 602 12.03 -27.79 11.39
N GLU A 603 11.65 -28.02 12.65
CA GLU A 603 10.35 -27.59 13.19
C GLU A 603 10.15 -26.07 13.00
N SER A 604 8.98 -25.68 12.49
CA SER A 604 8.65 -24.29 12.12
C SER A 604 9.48 -23.66 11.00
N GLY A 605 10.39 -24.40 10.34
CA GLY A 605 11.05 -23.90 9.13
C GLY A 605 10.07 -23.83 7.95
N ASN A 606 10.08 -22.75 7.19
CA ASN A 606 9.14 -22.56 6.06
C ASN A 606 9.72 -21.96 4.78
N LEU A 607 11.03 -21.97 4.57
CA LEU A 607 11.61 -21.62 3.28
C LEU A 607 11.42 -22.77 2.29
N ARG A 608 10.82 -22.49 1.12
CA ARG A 608 10.63 -23.46 0.05
C ARG A 608 11.75 -23.42 -0.99
N LYS A 609 12.17 -22.23 -1.39
CA LYS A 609 13.15 -22.06 -2.48
C LYS A 609 14.00 -20.82 -2.29
N ALA A 610 15.29 -20.90 -2.63
CA ALA A 610 16.20 -19.77 -2.70
C ALA A 610 16.95 -19.74 -4.04
N ILE A 611 16.95 -18.58 -4.67
CA ILE A 611 17.54 -18.35 -5.99
C ILE A 611 18.54 -17.19 -5.87
N GLN A 612 19.80 -17.44 -6.20
CA GLN A 612 20.81 -16.41 -6.32
C GLN A 612 20.63 -15.69 -7.66
N VAL A 613 20.01 -14.51 -7.62
CA VAL A 613 19.66 -13.71 -8.80
C VAL A 613 20.86 -12.88 -9.27
N ARG A 614 21.65 -12.32 -8.34
CA ARG A 614 22.95 -11.69 -8.63
C ARG A 614 23.99 -12.16 -7.62
N LYS A 615 25.25 -11.73 -7.76
CA LYS A 615 26.38 -12.18 -6.95
C LYS A 615 26.09 -12.24 -5.44
N TYR A 616 25.45 -11.21 -4.87
CA TYR A 616 25.10 -11.12 -3.45
C TYR A 616 23.61 -10.83 -3.22
N GLU A 617 22.74 -11.24 -4.15
CA GLU A 617 21.31 -10.98 -4.10
C GLU A 617 20.52 -12.27 -4.27
N TYR A 618 19.60 -12.52 -3.35
CA TYR A 618 18.84 -13.77 -3.26
C TYR A 618 17.35 -13.48 -3.22
N ASP A 619 16.60 -14.11 -4.13
CA ASP A 619 15.14 -14.15 -4.08
C ASP A 619 14.71 -15.44 -3.38
N LEU A 620 13.88 -15.29 -2.36
CA LEU A 620 13.42 -16.32 -1.44
C LEU A 620 11.91 -16.50 -1.60
N VAL A 621 11.47 -17.76 -1.64
CA VAL A 621 10.06 -18.13 -1.73
C VAL A 621 9.70 -18.96 -0.52
N LEU A 622 8.73 -18.48 0.26
CA LEU A 622 8.20 -19.18 1.42
C LEU A 622 7.27 -20.32 0.99
N ASN A 623 7.22 -21.39 1.77
CA ASN A 623 6.25 -22.44 1.60
C ASN A 623 4.88 -21.97 2.10
N ALA A 624 3.83 -22.33 1.38
CA ALA A 624 2.47 -22.12 1.85
C ALA A 624 2.18 -23.06 3.03
N ASP A 625 1.20 -22.67 3.83
CA ASP A 625 0.67 -23.53 4.88
C ASP A 625 0.11 -24.84 4.30
N ILE A 626 0.23 -25.93 5.06
CA ILE A 626 -0.18 -27.28 4.65
C ILE A 626 -1.64 -27.24 4.18
N ASN A 627 -1.89 -27.85 3.01
CA ASN A 627 -3.19 -27.84 2.36
C ASN A 627 -3.75 -26.42 2.11
N SER A 628 -2.87 -25.45 1.89
CA SER A 628 -3.19 -24.09 1.48
C SER A 628 -2.32 -23.68 0.28
N ASN A 629 -2.71 -22.58 -0.34
CA ASN A 629 -1.99 -21.82 -1.36
C ASN A 629 -1.74 -20.37 -0.89
N HIS A 630 -1.95 -20.11 0.40
CA HIS A 630 -1.91 -18.81 1.05
C HIS A 630 -1.01 -18.79 2.30
N TYR A 631 -0.93 -17.62 2.94
CA TYR A 631 -0.38 -17.37 4.29
C TYR A 631 1.15 -17.23 4.36
N HIS A 632 1.73 -16.55 3.38
CA HIS A 632 3.18 -16.28 3.29
C HIS A 632 3.60 -14.99 4.04
N GLN A 633 3.38 -14.92 5.36
CA GLN A 633 3.61 -13.69 6.15
C GLN A 633 4.64 -13.78 7.27
N TRP A 634 5.06 -14.99 7.62
CA TRP A 634 6.08 -15.25 8.62
C TRP A 634 7.18 -16.07 7.97
N PHE A 635 8.39 -16.03 8.52
CA PHE A 635 9.51 -16.82 8.00
C PHE A 635 10.41 -17.30 9.14
N TYR A 636 10.99 -18.48 8.97
CA TYR A 636 12.06 -19.02 9.80
C TYR A 636 12.93 -19.95 8.95
N PHE A 637 14.22 -19.61 8.80
CA PHE A 637 15.17 -20.40 8.00
C PHE A 637 16.62 -20.16 8.43
N GLU A 638 17.50 -21.09 8.08
CA GLU A 638 18.94 -21.07 8.32
C GLU A 638 19.70 -20.60 7.07
N VAL A 639 20.79 -19.87 7.28
CA VAL A 639 21.75 -19.41 6.26
C VAL A 639 23.18 -19.68 6.74
N SER A 640 24.02 -20.20 5.85
CA SER A 640 25.45 -20.42 6.11
C SER A 640 26.30 -20.16 4.86
N GLY A 641 27.63 -20.21 5.00
CA GLY A 641 28.56 -19.96 3.88
C GLY A 641 28.75 -18.48 3.52
N MET A 642 28.47 -17.59 4.48
CA MET A 642 28.65 -16.15 4.34
C MET A 642 30.11 -15.70 4.37
N ARG A 643 30.40 -14.59 3.68
CA ARG A 643 31.70 -13.90 3.70
C ARG A 643 31.62 -12.64 4.55
N VAL A 644 32.61 -12.46 5.43
CA VAL A 644 32.72 -11.26 6.29
C VAL A 644 32.96 -10.02 5.44
N GLY A 645 32.33 -8.91 5.82
CA GLY A 645 32.47 -7.62 5.13
C GLY A 645 31.72 -7.51 3.80
N VAL A 646 30.95 -8.54 3.42
CA VAL A 646 30.06 -8.52 2.26
C VAL A 646 28.64 -8.26 2.71
N THR A 647 27.93 -7.37 2.00
CA THR A 647 26.50 -7.12 2.20
C THR A 647 25.70 -7.97 1.23
N TYR A 648 24.81 -8.79 1.78
CA TYR A 648 23.87 -9.64 1.05
C TYR A 648 22.49 -9.00 1.05
N ARG A 649 21.77 -9.05 -0.08
CA ARG A 649 20.37 -8.64 -0.19
C ARG A 649 19.48 -9.88 -0.25
N PHE A 650 18.49 -9.93 0.62
CA PHE A 650 17.44 -10.95 0.60
C PHE A 650 16.13 -10.31 0.16
N ASN A 651 15.38 -10.99 -0.72
CA ASN A 651 14.06 -10.58 -1.19
C ASN A 651 13.09 -11.74 -0.98
N ILE A 652 12.14 -11.64 -0.04
CA ILE A 652 11.05 -12.61 0.09
C ILE A 652 9.93 -12.16 -0.85
N ILE A 653 9.69 -12.90 -1.94
CA ILE A 653 8.93 -12.40 -3.12
C ILE A 653 7.46 -12.80 -3.18
N ASN A 654 6.99 -13.69 -2.30
CA ASN A 654 5.62 -14.23 -2.34
C ASN A 654 4.73 -13.74 -1.19
N CYS A 655 5.02 -12.59 -0.59
CA CYS A 655 4.15 -12.00 0.43
C CYS A 655 2.84 -11.51 -0.18
N GLU A 656 1.75 -11.56 0.59
CA GLU A 656 0.38 -11.30 0.09
C GLU A 656 -0.27 -10.01 0.58
N LYS A 657 0.08 -9.54 1.79
CA LYS A 657 -0.49 -8.35 2.43
C LYS A 657 -0.07 -7.09 1.67
N SER A 658 -0.93 -6.08 1.66
CA SER A 658 -0.62 -4.79 0.99
C SER A 658 0.37 -3.92 1.76
N ASN A 659 0.55 -4.18 3.06
CA ASN A 659 1.40 -3.40 3.94
C ASN A 659 2.06 -4.31 5.00
N SER A 660 3.09 -3.80 5.69
CA SER A 660 3.84 -4.54 6.70
C SER A 660 4.48 -3.61 7.73
N GLN A 661 4.63 -4.09 8.98
CA GLN A 661 5.35 -3.41 10.06
C GLN A 661 6.82 -3.10 9.69
N PHE A 662 7.42 -3.84 8.75
CA PHE A 662 8.75 -3.55 8.21
C PHE A 662 8.84 -2.17 7.54
N ASN A 663 7.74 -1.62 7.02
CA ASN A 663 7.71 -0.26 6.48
C ASN A 663 7.76 0.83 7.56
N TYR A 664 7.63 0.46 8.84
CA TYR A 664 7.53 1.34 10.00
C TYR A 664 8.64 1.09 11.03
N GLY A 665 9.75 0.47 10.61
CA GLY A 665 10.96 0.34 11.42
C GLY A 665 11.12 -0.99 12.14
N MET A 666 10.22 -1.95 11.94
CA MET A 666 10.49 -3.33 12.36
C MET A 666 11.72 -3.87 11.62
N GLN A 667 12.56 -4.59 12.34
CA GLN A 667 13.76 -5.26 11.81
C GLN A 667 13.59 -6.78 11.86
N VAL A 668 14.30 -7.50 10.99
CA VAL A 668 14.31 -8.97 11.02
C VAL A 668 15.07 -9.46 12.24
N LEU A 669 14.75 -10.64 12.76
CA LEU A 669 15.55 -11.26 13.81
C LEU A 669 16.63 -12.14 13.19
N MET A 670 17.82 -12.09 13.77
CA MET A 670 18.92 -12.98 13.46
C MET A 670 19.45 -13.63 14.73
N TYR A 671 19.74 -14.93 14.67
CA TYR A 671 20.50 -15.66 15.68
C TYR A 671 21.80 -16.16 15.07
N SER A 672 22.94 -15.84 15.67
CA SER A 672 24.27 -16.31 15.23
C SER A 672 24.74 -17.43 16.16
N VAL A 673 25.10 -18.57 15.58
CA VAL A 673 25.64 -19.71 16.34
C VAL A 673 27.00 -19.34 16.94
N GLN A 674 27.84 -18.62 16.19
CA GLN A 674 29.15 -18.18 16.70
C GLN A 674 29.02 -17.22 17.90
N GLU A 675 28.05 -16.31 17.87
CA GLU A 675 27.73 -15.43 19.00
C GLU A 675 27.21 -16.21 20.21
N ALA A 676 26.35 -17.20 19.97
CA ALA A 676 25.82 -18.08 21.01
C ALA A 676 26.93 -18.86 21.72
N ILE A 677 27.84 -19.47 20.96
CA ILE A 677 29.03 -20.17 21.46
C ILE A 677 29.94 -19.21 22.24
N SER A 678 30.02 -17.94 21.80
CA SER A 678 30.79 -16.90 22.50
C SER A 678 30.10 -16.38 23.77
N GLY A 679 29.03 -17.03 24.23
CA GLY A 679 28.31 -16.70 25.47
C GLY A 679 27.17 -15.68 25.28
N ARG A 680 26.76 -15.39 24.03
CA ARG A 680 25.64 -14.49 23.72
C ARG A 680 24.53 -15.20 22.92
N PRO A 681 23.82 -16.18 23.49
CA PRO A 681 22.79 -16.95 22.80
C PRO A 681 21.48 -16.16 22.71
N CYS A 682 21.45 -15.06 21.94
CA CYS A 682 20.27 -14.21 21.80
C CYS A 682 19.88 -14.00 20.33
N TRP A 683 18.58 -13.82 20.11
CA TRP A 683 18.05 -13.25 18.88
C TRP A 683 18.23 -11.74 18.90
N VAL A 684 18.69 -11.16 17.80
CA VAL A 684 18.96 -9.72 17.68
C VAL A 684 18.19 -9.15 16.49
N ARG A 685 17.49 -8.04 16.70
CA ARG A 685 16.91 -7.24 15.61
C ARG A 685 18.03 -6.62 14.77
N THR A 686 18.05 -6.94 13.48
CA THR A 686 19.12 -6.51 12.56
C THR A 686 18.60 -6.29 11.15
N GLY A 687 19.50 -5.87 10.26
CA GLY A 687 19.23 -5.59 8.86
C GLY A 687 19.07 -4.11 8.57
N THR A 688 19.42 -3.73 7.35
CA THR A 688 19.36 -2.37 6.81
C THR A 688 18.62 -2.35 5.47
N ASP A 689 18.30 -1.15 4.98
CA ASP A 689 17.55 -0.94 3.73
C ASP A 689 16.27 -1.78 3.62
N ILE A 690 15.56 -1.90 4.74
CA ILE A 690 14.36 -2.73 4.84
C ILE A 690 13.18 -1.99 4.19
N CYS A 691 12.47 -2.66 3.29
CA CYS A 691 11.18 -2.16 2.81
C CYS A 691 10.28 -3.29 2.30
N TYR A 692 8.98 -2.99 2.27
CA TYR A 692 7.92 -3.86 1.79
C TYR A 692 7.12 -3.17 0.68
N TYR A 693 7.02 -3.76 -0.50
CA TYR A 693 6.39 -3.13 -1.68
C TYR A 693 5.77 -4.14 -2.65
N LYS A 694 4.80 -3.69 -3.45
CA LYS A 694 4.16 -4.53 -4.48
C LYS A 694 5.14 -4.83 -5.60
N ASN A 695 5.29 -6.11 -5.95
CA ASN A 695 6.22 -6.57 -6.98
C ASN A 695 5.51 -6.91 -8.30
N TYR A 696 6.27 -7.42 -9.27
CA TYR A 696 5.79 -7.77 -10.62
C TYR A 696 5.26 -9.21 -10.74
N PHE A 697 5.26 -9.99 -9.65
CA PHE A 697 4.72 -11.34 -9.66
C PHE A 697 3.19 -11.28 -9.55
N ALA A 698 2.50 -11.83 -10.53
CA ALA A 698 1.04 -11.84 -10.56
C ALA A 698 0.49 -13.02 -9.75
N ARG A 699 -0.70 -12.84 -9.17
CA ARG A 699 -1.51 -13.91 -8.57
C ARG A 699 -2.64 -14.26 -9.52
N SER A 700 -2.86 -15.55 -9.77
CA SER A 700 -4.07 -15.99 -10.46
C SER A 700 -5.33 -15.62 -9.67
N SER A 701 -6.46 -15.48 -10.37
CA SER A 701 -7.76 -15.25 -9.75
C SER A 701 -8.13 -16.35 -8.75
N ILE A 702 -7.79 -17.60 -9.06
CA ILE A 702 -7.97 -18.76 -8.18
C ILE A 702 -7.13 -18.59 -6.90
N ALA A 703 -5.87 -18.21 -7.04
CA ALA A 703 -4.95 -17.98 -5.92
C ALA A 703 -5.23 -16.66 -5.18
N ALA A 704 -6.21 -15.86 -5.60
CA ALA A 704 -6.60 -14.60 -4.98
C ALA A 704 -8.04 -14.65 -4.43
N GLY A 705 -8.64 -15.84 -4.28
CA GLY A 705 -9.98 -16.01 -3.74
C GLY A 705 -11.10 -15.55 -4.68
N GLY A 706 -10.88 -15.61 -5.99
CA GLY A 706 -11.82 -15.15 -7.02
C GLY A 706 -11.61 -13.70 -7.46
N GLN A 707 -10.81 -12.91 -6.74
CA GLN A 707 -10.50 -11.53 -7.10
C GLN A 707 -9.38 -11.48 -8.16
N LYS A 708 -9.66 -10.86 -9.31
CA LYS A 708 -8.67 -10.71 -10.40
C LYS A 708 -7.61 -9.64 -10.06
N GLY A 709 -6.38 -9.82 -10.55
CA GLY A 709 -5.37 -8.74 -10.63
C GLY A 709 -4.56 -8.43 -9.37
N LYS A 710 -4.54 -9.30 -8.35
CA LYS A 710 -3.64 -9.12 -7.20
C LYS A 710 -2.20 -9.46 -7.57
N SER A 711 -1.23 -8.66 -7.11
CA SER A 711 0.20 -8.98 -7.21
C SER A 711 0.71 -9.43 -5.85
N TYR A 712 1.82 -10.17 -5.86
CA TYR A 712 2.58 -10.40 -4.64
C TYR A 712 3.34 -9.13 -4.22
N TYR A 713 3.89 -9.20 -3.03
CA TYR A 713 4.69 -8.16 -2.41
C TYR A 713 6.05 -8.74 -2.02
N THR A 714 7.05 -7.86 -1.97
CA THR A 714 8.41 -8.22 -1.61
C THR A 714 8.81 -7.55 -0.31
N LEU A 715 9.21 -8.35 0.67
CA LEU A 715 10.04 -7.89 1.78
C LEU A 715 11.50 -7.97 1.36
N THR A 716 12.20 -6.85 1.33
CA THR A 716 13.65 -6.82 1.11
C THR A 716 14.37 -6.28 2.32
N PHE A 717 15.53 -6.86 2.62
CA PHE A 717 16.46 -6.39 3.64
C PHE A 717 17.89 -6.72 3.25
N SER A 718 18.83 -5.92 3.73
CA SER A 718 20.27 -6.11 3.51
C SER A 718 20.94 -6.56 4.81
N MET A 719 21.87 -7.50 4.70
CA MET A 719 22.57 -8.08 5.85
C MET A 719 24.07 -8.16 5.61
N SER A 720 24.84 -7.84 6.64
CA SER A 720 26.29 -8.06 6.68
C SER A 720 26.62 -8.95 7.87
N PHE A 721 27.45 -9.96 7.66
CA PHE A 721 27.82 -10.93 8.68
C PHE A 721 29.17 -10.58 9.29
N SER A 722 29.25 -10.67 10.62
CA SER A 722 30.47 -10.37 11.39
C SER A 722 31.44 -11.54 11.44
N HIS A 723 30.92 -12.76 11.40
CA HIS A 723 31.70 -14.00 11.58
C HIS A 723 31.81 -14.75 10.26
N LYS A 724 33.00 -15.31 10.02
CA LYS A 724 33.25 -16.19 8.89
C LYS A 724 32.79 -17.60 9.26
N ASP A 725 32.24 -18.33 8.29
CA ASP A 725 31.84 -19.73 8.45
C ASP A 725 30.79 -19.93 9.57
N ASP A 726 30.01 -18.89 9.87
CA ASP A 726 28.91 -18.92 10.85
C ASP A 726 27.68 -19.64 10.29
N VAL A 727 26.78 -20.01 11.20
CA VAL A 727 25.42 -20.45 10.88
C VAL A 727 24.47 -19.45 11.51
N CYS A 728 23.70 -18.77 10.68
CA CYS A 728 22.76 -17.74 11.11
C CYS A 728 21.33 -18.18 10.81
N TYR A 729 20.43 -17.96 11.77
CA TYR A 729 19.00 -18.18 11.58
C TYR A 729 18.30 -16.84 11.43
N PHE A 730 17.37 -16.74 10.49
CA PHE A 730 16.52 -15.57 10.31
C PHE A 730 15.08 -15.89 10.63
N ALA A 731 14.42 -15.01 11.36
CA ALA A 731 13.01 -15.16 11.71
C ALA A 731 12.24 -13.83 11.59
N TYR A 732 10.94 -13.94 11.29
CA TYR A 732 10.01 -12.79 11.30
C TYR A 732 9.88 -12.22 12.72
N HIS A 733 9.66 -13.10 13.69
CA HIS A 733 9.65 -12.80 15.12
C HIS A 733 10.23 -13.99 15.91
N TYR A 734 10.29 -13.90 17.26
CA TYR A 734 10.99 -14.87 18.10
C TYR A 734 10.34 -16.24 17.88
N PRO A 735 11.07 -17.25 17.36
CA PRO A 735 10.50 -18.57 17.14
C PRO A 735 10.06 -19.20 18.46
N TYR A 736 8.88 -19.82 18.42
CA TYR A 736 8.35 -20.56 19.55
C TYR A 736 7.69 -21.84 19.03
N THR A 737 8.46 -22.94 19.05
CA THR A 737 8.02 -24.20 18.46
C THR A 737 7.04 -24.93 19.39
N PHE A 738 6.25 -25.86 18.85
CA PHE A 738 5.34 -26.65 19.66
C PHE A 738 6.09 -27.54 20.66
N SER A 739 7.24 -28.10 20.25
CA SER A 739 8.11 -28.85 21.16
C SER A 739 8.68 -27.98 22.28
N THR A 740 8.99 -26.71 21.99
CA THR A 740 9.41 -25.71 22.99
C THR A 740 8.30 -25.48 24.01
N LEU A 741 7.06 -25.30 23.54
CA LEU A 741 5.88 -25.18 24.42
C LEU A 741 5.77 -26.40 25.35
N LYS A 742 5.75 -27.62 24.81
CA LYS A 742 5.60 -28.84 25.63
C LYS A 742 6.69 -28.97 26.70
N MET A 743 7.94 -28.71 26.33
CA MET A 743 9.07 -28.72 27.27
C MET A 743 8.89 -27.67 28.38
N HIS A 744 8.52 -26.43 28.02
CA HIS A 744 8.26 -25.38 29.00
C HIS A 744 7.13 -25.73 29.96
N LEU A 745 6.04 -26.34 29.47
CA LEU A 745 4.93 -26.77 30.33
C LEU A 745 5.39 -27.79 31.38
N SER A 746 6.14 -28.81 30.95
CA SER A 746 6.73 -29.81 31.88
C SER A 746 7.64 -29.15 32.92
N LYS A 747 8.49 -28.20 32.51
CA LYS A 747 9.37 -27.47 33.45
C LYS A 747 8.61 -26.56 34.41
N LEU A 748 7.56 -25.89 33.94
CA LEU A 748 6.72 -25.03 34.78
C LEU A 748 5.94 -25.84 35.82
N GLU A 749 5.52 -27.05 35.46
CA GLU A 749 4.89 -27.98 36.40
C GLU A 749 5.87 -28.43 37.50
N ASP A 750 7.11 -28.76 37.14
CA ASP A 750 8.18 -29.11 38.09
C ASP A 750 8.55 -27.95 39.03
N LEU A 751 8.51 -26.71 38.54
CA LEU A 751 8.87 -25.49 39.28
C LEU A 751 7.68 -24.89 40.07
N ARG A 752 6.50 -25.49 39.97
CA ARG A 752 5.27 -24.97 40.57
C ARG A 752 5.39 -24.85 42.08
N THR A 753 5.01 -23.69 42.61
CA THR A 753 4.89 -23.51 44.06
C THR A 753 3.51 -23.92 44.55
N PRO A 754 3.36 -24.33 45.83
CA PRO A 754 2.05 -24.70 46.41
C PRO A 754 1.00 -23.57 46.40
N GLN A 755 1.42 -22.33 46.10
CA GLN A 755 0.53 -21.16 46.05
C GLN A 755 -0.12 -20.98 44.67
N ILE A 756 0.34 -21.70 43.65
CA ILE A 756 -0.16 -21.60 42.28
C ILE A 756 -0.97 -22.86 41.96
N TYR A 757 -2.23 -22.66 41.60
CA TYR A 757 -3.06 -23.68 40.98
C TYR A 757 -2.76 -23.68 39.49
N LEU A 758 -2.28 -24.82 38.99
CA LEU A 758 -2.03 -25.07 37.57
C LEU A 758 -2.75 -26.37 37.24
N ARG A 759 -3.72 -26.32 36.32
CA ARG A 759 -4.34 -27.48 35.70
C ARG A 759 -4.02 -27.47 34.22
N GLN A 760 -3.53 -28.59 33.70
CA GLN A 760 -3.30 -28.79 32.27
C GLN A 760 -4.29 -29.84 31.77
N ASP A 761 -5.24 -29.41 30.95
CA ASP A 761 -6.19 -30.27 30.26
C ASP A 761 -5.82 -30.42 28.77
N VAL A 762 -6.44 -31.38 28.09
CA VAL A 762 -6.36 -31.50 26.63
C VAL A 762 -7.65 -30.97 26.02
N LEU A 763 -7.58 -29.86 25.29
CA LEU A 763 -8.73 -29.24 24.63
C LEU A 763 -9.26 -30.15 23.51
N CYS A 764 -8.35 -30.62 22.67
CA CYS A 764 -8.60 -31.52 21.56
C CYS A 764 -7.27 -32.10 21.05
N GLU A 765 -7.36 -33.00 20.08
CA GLU A 765 -6.22 -33.41 19.27
C GLU A 765 -6.25 -32.65 17.94
N THR A 766 -5.08 -32.18 17.50
CA THR A 766 -4.88 -31.72 16.13
C THR A 766 -5.11 -32.87 15.15
N LEU A 767 -5.33 -32.54 13.87
CA LEU A 767 -5.43 -33.57 12.82
C LEU A 767 -4.18 -34.45 12.70
N GLY A 768 -3.01 -33.94 13.13
CA GLY A 768 -1.76 -34.68 13.19
C GLY A 768 -1.60 -35.58 14.43
N GLY A 769 -2.58 -35.59 15.34
CA GLY A 769 -2.54 -36.38 16.58
C GLY A 769 -1.78 -35.72 17.74
N ASN A 770 -1.38 -34.45 17.62
CA ASN A 770 -0.80 -33.71 18.76
C ASN A 770 -1.92 -33.21 19.68
N HIS A 771 -1.73 -33.33 20.99
CA HIS A 771 -2.64 -32.74 21.97
C HIS A 771 -2.53 -31.20 21.99
N CYS A 772 -3.68 -30.53 22.03
CA CYS A 772 -3.77 -29.08 22.25
C CYS A 772 -3.91 -28.81 23.76
N PRO A 773 -2.86 -28.35 24.45
CA PRO A 773 -2.92 -28.11 25.89
C PRO A 773 -3.81 -26.90 26.22
N LEU A 774 -4.67 -27.06 27.23
CA LEU A 774 -5.44 -25.99 27.86
C LEU A 774 -4.90 -25.78 29.27
N LEU A 775 -4.46 -24.57 29.59
CA LEU A 775 -3.96 -24.24 30.92
C LEU A 775 -4.97 -23.41 31.70
N THR A 776 -5.24 -23.85 32.92
CA THR A 776 -5.93 -23.06 33.94
C THR A 776 -4.90 -22.68 35.00
N ILE A 777 -4.58 -21.38 35.11
CA ILE A 777 -3.60 -20.84 36.04
C ILE A 777 -4.31 -19.85 36.96
N THR A 778 -4.25 -20.07 38.27
CA THR A 778 -4.78 -19.13 39.27
C THR A 778 -4.06 -19.28 40.61
N ALA A 779 -4.35 -18.42 41.59
CA ALA A 779 -3.82 -18.55 42.94
C ALA A 779 -4.56 -19.66 43.71
N MET A 780 -3.85 -20.48 44.48
CA MET A 780 -4.48 -21.46 45.38
C MET A 780 -5.26 -20.73 46.49
N PRO A 781 -6.45 -21.22 46.88
CA PRO A 781 -7.23 -20.60 47.95
C PRO A 781 -6.50 -20.72 49.29
N GLU A 782 -6.45 -19.62 50.07
CA GLU A 782 -5.73 -19.61 51.36
C GLU A 782 -6.34 -20.57 52.40
N SER A 783 -7.60 -20.99 52.22
CA SER A 783 -8.26 -21.96 53.09
C SER A 783 -9.43 -22.67 52.39
N LYS A 784 -9.89 -23.79 52.95
CA LYS A 784 -11.12 -24.48 52.49
C LYS A 784 -12.41 -23.77 52.93
N SER A 785 -12.34 -22.52 53.40
CA SER A 785 -13.53 -21.78 53.80
C SER A 785 -14.38 -21.44 52.57
N SER A 786 -15.70 -21.44 52.73
CA SER A 786 -16.65 -21.13 51.65
C SER A 786 -16.36 -19.75 51.00
N ASN A 787 -15.89 -18.77 51.78
CA ASN A 787 -15.52 -17.45 51.27
C ASN A 787 -14.25 -17.49 50.39
N HIS A 788 -13.22 -18.24 50.78
CA HIS A 788 -11.98 -18.34 50.00
C HIS A 788 -12.18 -19.17 48.72
N ILE A 789 -13.04 -20.20 48.76
CA ILE A 789 -13.45 -20.96 47.57
C ILE A 789 -14.30 -20.11 46.63
N TYR A 790 -15.17 -19.25 47.17
CA TYR A 790 -15.97 -18.31 46.37
C TYR A 790 -15.08 -17.27 45.68
N GLN A 791 -14.08 -16.72 46.36
CA GLN A 791 -13.10 -15.80 45.77
C GLN A 791 -12.26 -16.48 44.68
N PHE A 792 -11.84 -17.72 44.90
CA PHE A 792 -11.17 -18.55 43.90
C PHE A 792 -12.01 -18.68 42.62
N ARG A 793 -13.31 -19.01 42.73
CA ARG A 793 -14.25 -19.06 41.58
C ARG A 793 -14.36 -17.72 40.85
N LYS A 794 -14.35 -16.59 41.57
CA LYS A 794 -14.37 -15.26 40.96
C LYS A 794 -13.06 -14.89 40.26
N GLN A 795 -11.91 -15.37 40.71
CA GLN A 795 -10.62 -15.08 40.10
C GLN A 795 -10.30 -15.96 38.88
N LEU A 796 -10.96 -17.11 38.73
CA LEU A 796 -10.72 -18.05 37.63
C LEU A 796 -11.10 -17.55 36.22
N HIS A 797 -11.69 -16.36 36.09
CA HIS A 797 -12.08 -15.80 34.78
C HIS A 797 -10.90 -15.44 33.85
N GLN A 798 -9.66 -15.66 34.28
CA GLN A 798 -8.46 -15.52 33.45
C GLN A 798 -8.03 -16.90 32.91
N HIS A 799 -8.56 -17.28 31.75
CA HIS A 799 -8.16 -18.51 31.06
C HIS A 799 -7.19 -18.17 29.92
N THR A 800 -6.02 -18.81 29.90
CA THR A 800 -5.05 -18.67 28.81
C THR A 800 -5.06 -19.94 27.98
N THR A 801 -5.62 -19.88 26.77
CA THR A 801 -5.44 -20.95 25.79
C THR A 801 -4.09 -20.75 25.12
N LEU A 802 -3.13 -21.64 25.35
CA LEU A 802 -1.87 -21.64 24.62
C LEU A 802 -2.00 -22.51 23.39
N SER A 803 -2.27 -21.89 22.24
CA SER A 803 -2.12 -22.56 20.96
C SER A 803 -0.81 -22.09 20.30
N CYS A 804 0.16 -22.99 20.19
CA CYS A 804 1.21 -22.84 19.18
C CYS A 804 0.63 -23.37 17.88
N THR A 805 0.36 -22.49 16.92
CA THR A 805 -0.13 -22.89 15.61
C THR A 805 0.97 -23.65 14.88
N SER A 806 0.89 -24.97 14.86
CA SER A 806 1.62 -25.81 13.90
C SER A 806 0.95 -25.74 12.52
N ILE A 807 0.77 -24.51 12.00
CA ILE A 807 0.19 -24.12 10.70
C ILE A 807 -1.35 -23.89 10.72
N PRO A 808 -1.87 -22.73 10.26
CA PRO A 808 -3.28 -22.38 10.30
C PRO A 808 -4.10 -23.06 9.19
N ALA A 809 -4.97 -23.98 9.59
CA ALA A 809 -6.13 -24.38 8.81
C ALA A 809 -7.35 -23.58 9.28
N LYS A 810 -7.68 -22.49 8.57
CA LYS A 810 -8.98 -21.75 8.51
C LYS A 810 -9.84 -21.58 9.79
N THR A 811 -9.29 -21.77 10.98
CA THR A 811 -9.99 -21.62 12.26
C THR A 811 -9.21 -20.62 13.08
N VAL A 812 -9.40 -19.34 12.74
CA VAL A 812 -9.04 -18.24 13.64
C VAL A 812 -9.99 -18.32 14.82
N SER A 813 -9.45 -18.68 15.98
CA SER A 813 -10.10 -18.55 17.27
C SER A 813 -9.32 -17.49 18.04
N PRO A 814 -9.87 -16.28 18.27
CA PRO A 814 -9.27 -15.33 19.17
C PRO A 814 -9.59 -15.82 20.59
N SER A 815 -8.62 -16.42 21.29
CA SER A 815 -8.86 -16.83 22.67
C SER A 815 -7.69 -16.45 23.58
N THR A 816 -7.50 -15.15 23.72
CA THR A 816 -7.15 -14.55 25.01
C THR A 816 -8.23 -13.52 25.32
N TYR A 817 -9.28 -13.96 26.03
CA TYR A 817 -10.28 -13.06 26.59
C TYR A 817 -9.79 -12.65 27.98
N VAL A 818 -9.42 -11.37 28.14
CA VAL A 818 -9.29 -10.74 29.46
C VAL A 818 -10.63 -10.05 29.71
N MET A 819 -11.43 -10.58 30.65
CA MET A 819 -12.63 -9.89 31.11
C MET A 819 -12.17 -8.63 31.86
N GLU A 820 -12.37 -7.45 31.27
CA GLU A 820 -12.10 -6.17 31.92
C GLU A 820 -13.07 -6.00 33.11
N GLU A 821 -12.55 -6.02 34.33
CA GLU A 821 -12.95 -5.09 35.38
C GLU A 821 -11.81 -5.04 36.41
N ASP A 822 -11.16 -3.87 36.46
CA ASP A 822 -10.15 -3.39 37.41
C ASP A 822 -8.88 -4.25 37.62
N GLU A 823 -7.76 -3.94 36.92
CA GLU A 823 -6.41 -3.72 37.51
C GLU A 823 -5.28 -3.33 36.50
N PRO A 824 -4.03 -2.99 36.92
CA PRO A 824 -3.25 -1.86 36.42
C PRO A 824 -2.46 -2.10 35.12
N SER A 825 -1.94 -0.99 34.58
CA SER A 825 -1.16 -0.88 33.34
C SER A 825 0.19 -1.62 33.36
N PHE A 826 0.19 -2.94 33.35
CA PHE A 826 1.39 -3.72 33.08
C PHE A 826 1.03 -5.13 32.58
N LEU A 827 0.75 -5.23 31.27
CA LEU A 827 0.93 -6.41 30.39
C LEU A 827 0.15 -6.12 29.10
N GLU A 828 0.85 -5.67 28.05
CA GLU A 828 0.27 -5.60 26.70
C GLU A 828 0.17 -7.03 26.14
N ALA A 829 -1.04 -7.54 26.01
CA ALA A 829 -1.31 -8.71 25.18
C ALA A 829 -1.13 -8.31 23.71
N ILE A 830 -0.13 -8.88 23.04
CA ILE A 830 0.08 -8.71 21.60
C ILE A 830 -0.79 -9.76 20.90
N ASP A 831 -1.89 -9.30 20.31
CA ASP A 831 -2.77 -10.09 19.46
C ASP A 831 -2.13 -10.28 18.08
N TYR A 832 -1.79 -11.53 17.73
CA TYR A 832 -1.20 -11.90 16.44
C TYR A 832 -2.25 -12.28 15.37
N SER A 833 -3.54 -12.12 15.66
CA SER A 833 -4.65 -12.67 14.87
C SER A 833 -5.56 -11.63 14.22
N ALA A 834 -5.41 -10.34 14.52
CA ALA A 834 -6.30 -9.30 13.99
C ALA A 834 -5.71 -8.57 12.77
N GLU A 835 -5.49 -9.26 11.65
CA GLU A 835 -5.15 -8.60 10.36
C GLU A 835 -5.78 -9.29 9.14
N SER A 836 -6.99 -9.84 9.27
CA SER A 836 -7.80 -10.31 8.12
C SER A 836 -8.77 -9.22 7.68
N ASN A 837 -8.40 -8.43 6.66
CA ASN A 837 -9.36 -7.62 5.89
C ASN A 837 -9.82 -8.46 4.70
N ASP A 838 -10.85 -9.28 4.88
CA ASP A 838 -11.67 -9.80 3.80
C ASP A 838 -13.14 -9.43 4.11
N GLU A 839 -13.51 -8.18 3.81
CA GLU A 839 -14.90 -7.81 3.52
C GLU A 839 -15.00 -7.72 2.00
N ASP A 840 -15.89 -8.52 1.41
CA ASP A 840 -16.68 -8.25 0.19
C ASP A 840 -17.16 -9.58 -0.41
N ALA A 841 -18.17 -10.16 0.23
CA ALA A 841 -19.06 -11.14 -0.39
C ALA A 841 -20.47 -10.90 0.15
N GLU A 842 -21.24 -10.07 -0.56
CA GLU A 842 -22.69 -10.03 -0.35
C GLU A 842 -23.28 -11.39 -0.73
N PRO A 843 -24.23 -11.94 0.04
CA PRO A 843 -24.94 -13.14 -0.36
C PRO A 843 -26.00 -12.78 -1.42
N GLU A 844 -25.87 -13.40 -2.60
CA GLU A 844 -26.93 -13.51 -3.60
C GLU A 844 -28.17 -14.19 -2.98
N ASN A 845 -29.29 -13.47 -2.88
CA ASN A 845 -30.59 -14.05 -2.59
C ASN A 845 -31.44 -14.03 -3.87
N GLU A 846 -31.54 -15.19 -4.53
CA GLU A 846 -32.60 -15.44 -5.51
C GLU A 846 -33.85 -16.02 -4.82
N LEU A 847 -34.97 -15.34 -5.08
CA LEU A 847 -36.33 -15.87 -5.27
C LEU A 847 -37.03 -16.61 -4.11
N ALA A 848 -37.91 -15.90 -3.42
CA ALA A 848 -39.22 -16.44 -3.03
C ALA A 848 -40.28 -15.32 -3.13
N ASP A 849 -41.16 -15.49 -4.11
CA ASP A 849 -42.32 -14.64 -4.40
C ASP A 849 -43.51 -14.97 -3.49
N GLU A 850 -44.35 -13.96 -3.29
CA GLU A 850 -45.78 -14.00 -2.91
C GLU A 850 -46.21 -14.64 -1.57
N ALA A 851 -46.64 -13.79 -0.61
CA ALA A 851 -48.06 -13.71 -0.22
C ALA A 851 -48.28 -12.60 0.82
N GLN A 852 -49.05 -11.60 0.39
CA GLN A 852 -49.70 -10.60 1.21
C GLN A 852 -50.90 -11.23 1.93
N GLU A 853 -51.03 -11.07 3.24
CA GLU A 853 -52.29 -10.68 3.91
C GLU A 853 -52.24 -10.74 5.46
N ASN A 854 -52.64 -9.60 6.03
CA ASN A 854 -53.53 -9.45 7.18
C ASN A 854 -53.06 -9.64 8.64
N LEU A 855 -53.21 -8.50 9.32
CA LEU A 855 -53.81 -8.25 10.64
C LEU A 855 -52.98 -8.48 11.92
N ASP A 856 -52.71 -7.34 12.56
CA ASP A 856 -53.16 -7.00 13.92
C ASP A 856 -53.22 -8.15 14.93
N GLN A 857 -52.32 -8.11 15.92
CA GLN A 857 -52.76 -8.01 17.31
C GLN A 857 -51.66 -7.57 18.28
N LEU A 858 -52.05 -6.57 19.09
CA LEU A 858 -51.39 -6.02 20.27
C LEU A 858 -51.29 -7.02 21.44
N SER A 859 -50.50 -6.61 22.45
CA SER A 859 -50.45 -7.01 23.88
C SER A 859 -49.83 -8.38 24.17
N ASP A 860 -48.87 -8.55 25.07
CA ASP A 860 -48.32 -7.76 26.20
C ASP A 860 -46.80 -7.93 26.34
#